data_AF-A0A957YV88-F1
#
_entry.id   AF-A0A957YV88-F1
#
_cell.length_a   1.000
_cell.length_b   1.000
_cell.length_c   1.000
_cell.angle_alpha   90.00
_cell.angle_beta   90.00
_cell.angle_gamma   90.00
#
_symmetry.space_group_name_H-M   'P 1'
#
loop_
_entity.id
_entity.type
_entity.pdbx_description
1 polymer ?
#
loop_
_entity_poly.entity_id
_entity_poly.type
_entity_poly.pdbx_seq_one_letter_code
_entity_poly.pdbx_strand_id
1 'polypeptide(L)'
;LMPYIFLRGFSNRAWPLTASIALMAFLGTGGTTPFPKLLLGGAFDILTLDRFTLWAAILMAPLAGHFITSLNGGAVGRWLQQQVGRVTWHAVQLLLTIGVVAFFVFTVSLPQFRRFQPAPIDMQPIVNFINKDQHWRWRYLTLGFGDQMAWLSIQTDALQVDGNYHSARRLPEMTTTSVERLEGAKFRGIPGIGSLQQFLNVPEKYNLKYIFSNDNFYDPLLFFYGWHRIGALENDIVVWEREDIPVLPEVLPRREVPLYHRVMFGTLPLAALLAALLTTTSAHWSLPLHLFAELLGLEQSLAWLRRRQQRATAGLTRWTNHYLMEPLDSRLLAVAQLGELAELSAPPWQRHLQNFWEALQARGAAVNAQTRRTHLYLVIATVILLTMTGVLWLQWQRSRPQAVVAAYYDDIDFKRFTAAYERMNPQTRPHFEEFMLNLSVQGGLLSSYSKLDGLTMTTVLDEARHNEIAVTARYITALAYYTNTTTITLDWVAGQWKIAPPPVDLTVPPDQFLRSPEINWLAQGRRRVASETTNFADVLDRPDLAVLSARLVVDTRGQYSIVGEVQNQDVDPADITVSGAVYDNRKNRLTWYNAGDVIIHKLLPLEITPFRIDFEGVAGATLTAHITGAAQPSLEFSPGATWPFVFPDASTLGTFDVVAKAVVTQRDLYRALGVQKLTIAENSDGQLVVHGELINNDLREATVPHLLITLYDERGKVLWVDDHYLPAAIRPQRIEPFTVALTAREQLQEITIPAEIYTNSLQDQVELDPIRSDFIPIPGNHAYHFLRVSVNYFVEE
;
A
#
# COMPACT_ATOMS: atom_id res chain seq x y z
N LEU A 1 -11.80 3.52 32.18
CA LEU A 1 -10.57 2.86 32.69
C LEU A 1 -9.36 3.80 32.62
N MET A 2 -9.05 4.39 31.44
CA MET A 2 -7.97 5.39 31.27
C MET A 2 -7.93 6.53 32.31
N PRO A 3 -9.04 7.23 32.64
CA PRO A 3 -8.99 8.31 33.64
C PRO A 3 -8.55 7.82 35.02
N TYR A 4 -9.00 6.62 35.41
CA TYR A 4 -8.57 6.01 36.68
C TYR A 4 -7.08 5.68 36.67
N ILE A 5 -6.58 5.10 35.58
CA ILE A 5 -5.17 4.77 35.42
C ILE A 5 -4.30 6.02 35.52
N PHE A 6 -4.61 7.09 34.79
CA PHE A 6 -3.81 8.32 34.85
C PHE A 6 -3.92 9.00 36.21
N LEU A 7 -5.13 9.20 36.74
CA LEU A 7 -5.31 9.89 38.01
C LEU A 7 -4.65 9.11 39.16
N ARG A 8 -4.90 7.80 39.28
CA ARG A 8 -4.36 6.98 40.37
C ARG A 8 -2.87 6.68 40.18
N GLY A 9 -2.45 6.53 38.94
CA GLY A 9 -1.07 6.27 38.56
C GLY A 9 -0.16 7.46 38.88
N PHE A 10 -0.55 8.67 38.49
CA PHE A 10 0.17 9.90 38.83
C PHE A 10 0.05 10.30 40.31
N SER A 11 -1.03 9.91 41.01
CA SER A 11 -1.15 10.18 42.44
C SER A 11 -0.29 9.27 43.33
N ASN A 12 0.24 8.16 42.80
CA ASN A 12 0.93 7.12 43.59
C ASN A 12 2.40 6.93 43.16
N ARG A 13 3.10 5.98 43.79
CA ARG A 13 4.49 5.58 43.42
C ARG A 13 4.61 5.03 41.99
N ALA A 14 3.49 4.69 41.35
CA ALA A 14 3.42 4.22 39.97
C ALA A 14 3.48 5.36 38.93
N TRP A 15 3.78 6.60 39.32
CA TRP A 15 3.90 7.71 38.37
C TRP A 15 4.92 7.47 37.24
N PRO A 16 6.07 6.76 37.42
CA PRO A 16 6.97 6.49 36.30
C PRO A 16 6.34 5.55 35.27
N LEU A 17 5.67 4.49 35.74
CA LEU A 17 4.91 3.57 34.89
C LEU A 17 3.80 4.32 34.15
N THR A 18 3.11 5.22 34.85
CA THR A 18 2.01 6.02 34.28
C THR A 18 2.51 7.04 33.27
N ALA A 19 3.69 7.63 33.51
CA ALA A 19 4.37 8.48 32.55
C ALA A 19 4.80 7.69 31.30
N SER A 20 5.29 6.46 31.48
CA SER A 20 5.57 5.55 30.35
C SER A 20 4.30 5.20 29.57
N ILE A 21 3.19 4.89 30.26
CA ILE A 21 1.89 4.65 29.62
C ILE A 21 1.44 5.90 28.84
N ALA A 22 1.55 7.09 29.44
CA ALA A 22 1.17 8.35 28.80
C ALA A 22 2.01 8.62 27.55
N LEU A 23 3.32 8.43 27.62
CA LEU A 23 4.22 8.60 26.49
C LEU A 23 3.92 7.59 25.37
N MET A 24 3.74 6.31 25.72
CA MET A 24 3.43 5.26 24.74
C MET A 24 2.05 5.48 24.10
N ALA A 25 1.03 5.82 24.89
CA ALA A 25 -0.29 6.15 24.37
C ALA A 25 -0.26 7.41 23.48
N PHE A 26 0.53 8.41 23.85
CA PHE A 26 0.73 9.63 23.06
C PHE A 26 1.42 9.34 21.73
N LEU A 27 2.53 8.61 21.73
CA LEU A 27 3.21 8.18 20.50
C LEU A 27 2.30 7.29 19.64
N GLY A 28 1.47 6.47 20.27
CA GLY A 28 0.46 5.63 19.61
C GLY A 28 -0.70 6.40 18.97
N THR A 29 -0.89 7.69 19.28
CA THR A 29 -1.85 8.54 18.54
C THR A 29 -1.43 8.78 17.09
N GLY A 30 -0.15 8.54 16.78
CA GLY A 30 0.38 8.62 15.43
C GLY A 30 0.19 9.99 14.79
N GLY A 31 -0.36 10.00 13.57
CA GLY A 31 -0.55 11.21 12.77
C GLY A 31 -1.77 12.06 13.15
N THR A 32 -2.59 11.64 14.12
CA THR A 32 -3.77 12.43 14.53
C THR A 32 -3.37 13.74 15.23
N THR A 33 -2.13 13.83 15.72
CA THR A 33 -1.54 15.06 16.24
C THR A 33 -0.16 15.28 15.62
N PRO A 34 0.31 16.54 15.46
CA PRO A 34 1.62 16.80 14.82
C PRO A 34 2.81 16.48 15.74
N PHE A 35 2.58 16.29 17.04
CA PHE A 35 3.65 16.21 18.03
C PHE A 35 4.45 14.89 18.03
N PRO A 36 3.85 13.69 17.85
CA PRO A 36 4.62 12.46 17.69
C PRO A 36 5.60 12.55 16.51
N LYS A 37 5.19 13.18 15.40
CA LYS A 37 6.05 13.43 14.24
C LYS A 37 7.20 14.38 14.58
N LEU A 38 6.94 15.46 15.32
CA LEU A 38 7.98 16.38 15.79
C LEU A 38 9.02 15.68 16.70
N LEU A 39 8.57 14.78 17.58
CA LEU A 39 9.44 14.09 18.54
C LEU A 39 10.29 12.98 17.89
N LEU A 40 9.70 12.23 16.95
CA LEU A 40 10.36 11.10 16.29
C LEU A 40 11.15 11.50 15.02
N GLY A 41 10.88 12.67 14.44
CA GLY A 41 11.48 13.10 13.18
C GLY A 41 11.24 12.07 12.07
N GLY A 42 12.26 11.78 11.26
CA GLY A 42 12.16 10.80 10.17
C GLY A 42 11.86 9.36 10.62
N ALA A 43 12.04 9.02 11.91
CA ALA A 43 11.64 7.70 12.42
C ALA A 43 10.11 7.53 12.46
N PHE A 44 9.36 8.63 12.49
CA PHE A 44 7.89 8.60 12.43
C PHE A 44 7.37 7.89 11.18
N ASP A 45 8.02 8.11 10.03
CA ASP A 45 7.57 7.58 8.73
C ASP A 45 7.94 6.10 8.53
N ILE A 46 8.81 5.55 9.39
CA ILE A 46 9.32 4.17 9.32
C ILE A 46 8.69 3.26 10.40
N LEU A 47 8.36 3.82 11.56
CA LEU A 47 7.86 3.06 12.70
C LEU A 47 6.36 2.76 12.59
N THR A 48 5.99 1.50 12.85
CA THR A 48 4.58 1.13 13.06
C THR A 48 4.12 1.63 14.43
N LEU A 49 3.42 2.77 14.45
CA LEU A 49 3.08 3.50 15.67
C LEU A 49 2.08 2.73 16.57
N ASP A 50 1.30 1.82 16.00
CA ASP A 50 0.38 0.93 16.74
C ASP A 50 1.09 0.06 17.78
N ARG A 51 2.38 -0.23 17.59
CA ARG A 51 3.19 -0.94 18.58
C ARG A 51 3.27 -0.18 19.90
N PHE A 52 3.29 1.15 19.87
CA PHE A 52 3.26 1.96 21.10
C PHE A 52 1.92 1.81 21.83
N THR A 53 0.80 1.73 21.10
CA THR A 53 -0.52 1.47 21.68
C THR A 53 -0.60 0.08 22.31
N LEU A 54 -0.04 -0.95 21.66
CA LEU A 54 0.08 -2.29 22.22
C LEU A 54 0.88 -2.30 23.53
N TRP A 55 2.06 -1.68 23.54
CA TRP A 55 2.88 -1.58 24.75
C TRP A 55 2.20 -0.77 25.85
N ALA A 56 1.51 0.33 25.52
CA ALA A 56 0.70 1.07 26.48
C ALA A 56 -0.38 0.17 27.10
N ALA A 57 -1.07 -0.64 26.30
CA ALA A 57 -2.10 -1.57 26.80
C ALA A 57 -1.53 -2.64 27.75
N ILE A 58 -0.37 -3.22 27.42
CA ILE A 58 0.32 -4.18 28.28
C ILE A 58 0.75 -3.52 29.60
N LEU A 59 1.36 -2.33 29.53
CA LEU A 59 1.80 -1.57 30.71
C LEU A 59 0.63 -1.12 31.59
N MET A 60 -0.56 -0.94 31.03
CA MET A 60 -1.78 -0.61 31.79
C MET A 60 -2.33 -1.79 32.60
N ALA A 61 -1.98 -3.04 32.28
CA ALA A 61 -2.59 -4.22 32.89
C ALA A 61 -2.50 -4.28 34.43
N PRO A 62 -1.38 -3.94 35.09
CA PRO A 62 -1.30 -3.93 36.56
C PRO A 62 -2.25 -2.90 37.20
N LEU A 63 -2.38 -1.71 36.60
CA LEU A 63 -3.27 -0.65 37.09
C LEU A 63 -4.75 -0.96 36.79
N ALA A 64 -5.02 -1.66 35.68
CA ALA A 64 -6.33 -2.23 35.40
C ALA A 64 -6.71 -3.32 36.42
N GLY A 65 -5.76 -4.19 36.79
CA GLY A 65 -5.92 -5.15 37.89
C GLY A 65 -6.23 -4.46 39.22
N HIS A 66 -5.50 -3.39 39.55
CA HIS A 66 -5.78 -2.58 40.74
C HIS A 66 -7.18 -1.92 40.68
N PHE A 67 -7.64 -1.48 39.50
CA PHE A 67 -9.01 -0.98 39.35
C PHE A 67 -10.04 -2.06 39.70
N ILE A 68 -9.86 -3.29 39.22
CA ILE A 68 -10.76 -4.41 39.49
C ILE A 68 -10.77 -4.77 40.97
N THR A 69 -9.59 -4.82 41.63
CA THR A 69 -9.54 -5.06 43.09
C THR A 69 -10.16 -3.90 43.87
N SER A 70 -9.95 -2.66 43.44
CA SER A 70 -10.57 -1.47 44.02
C SER A 70 -12.09 -1.47 43.87
N LEU A 71 -12.60 -1.98 42.75
CA LEU A 71 -14.03 -2.17 42.47
C LEU A 71 -14.65 -3.29 43.32
N ASN A 72 -13.91 -4.37 43.58
CA ASN A 72 -14.39 -5.53 44.34
C ASN A 72 -14.40 -5.32 45.86
N GLY A 73 -13.47 -4.56 46.42
CA GLY A 73 -13.42 -4.36 47.88
C GLY A 73 -12.71 -3.09 48.34
N GLY A 74 -12.13 -2.32 47.41
CA GLY A 74 -11.38 -1.11 47.74
C GLY A 74 -12.23 0.16 47.77
N ALA A 75 -11.57 1.30 47.58
CA ALA A 75 -12.18 2.62 47.67
C ALA A 75 -13.31 2.85 46.64
N VAL A 76 -13.14 2.39 45.40
CA VAL A 76 -14.15 2.55 44.34
C VAL A 76 -15.40 1.72 44.63
N GLY A 77 -15.22 0.47 45.07
CA GLY A 77 -16.33 -0.40 45.47
C GLY A 77 -17.10 0.16 46.66
N ARG A 78 -16.41 0.62 47.71
CA ARG A 78 -17.04 1.25 48.89
C ARG A 78 -17.80 2.52 48.51
N TRP A 79 -17.22 3.38 47.67
CA TRP A 79 -17.88 4.59 47.17
C TRP A 79 -19.15 4.23 46.37
N LEU A 80 -19.07 3.29 45.42
CA LEU A 80 -20.24 2.82 44.66
C LEU A 80 -21.32 2.21 45.56
N GLN A 81 -20.93 1.42 46.57
CA GLN A 81 -21.86 0.84 47.54
C GLN A 81 -22.56 1.92 48.38
N GLN A 82 -21.85 2.99 48.76
CA GLN A 82 -22.41 4.12 49.51
C GLN A 82 -23.34 4.99 48.66
N GLN A 83 -23.01 5.20 47.38
CA GLN A 83 -23.76 6.08 46.48
C GLN A 83 -24.97 5.41 45.83
N VAL A 84 -24.83 4.15 45.37
CA VAL A 84 -25.84 3.49 44.53
C VAL A 84 -26.46 2.27 45.22
N GLY A 85 -25.73 1.65 46.16
CA GLY A 85 -26.18 0.48 46.94
C GLY A 85 -25.50 -0.83 46.55
N ARG A 86 -25.73 -1.89 47.33
CA ARG A 86 -25.05 -3.19 47.18
C ARG A 86 -25.51 -3.98 45.94
N VAL A 87 -26.82 -3.95 45.64
CA VAL A 87 -27.39 -4.67 44.49
C VAL A 87 -26.88 -4.08 43.18
N THR A 88 -26.89 -2.75 43.06
CA THR A 88 -26.39 -2.03 41.89
C THR A 88 -24.88 -2.17 41.73
N TRP A 89 -24.13 -2.22 42.82
CA TRP A 89 -22.69 -2.50 42.78
C TRP A 89 -22.40 -3.89 42.18
N HIS A 90 -23.09 -4.95 42.63
CA HIS A 90 -22.98 -6.28 42.02
C HIS A 90 -23.47 -6.30 40.57
N ALA A 91 -24.53 -5.55 40.24
CA ALA A 91 -25.00 -5.41 38.86
C ALA A 91 -23.95 -4.73 37.96
N VAL A 92 -23.26 -3.68 38.45
CA VAL A 92 -22.17 -3.01 37.73
C VAL A 92 -21.00 -3.97 37.51
N GLN A 93 -20.62 -4.77 38.52
CA GLN A 93 -19.60 -5.79 38.36
C GLN A 93 -19.99 -6.83 37.30
N LEU A 94 -21.22 -7.35 37.38
CA LEU A 94 -21.73 -8.34 36.43
C LEU A 94 -21.78 -7.77 35.01
N LEU A 95 -22.32 -6.56 34.83
CA LEU A 95 -22.37 -5.89 33.52
C LEU A 95 -20.98 -5.60 32.97
N LEU A 96 -20.02 -5.22 33.81
CA LEU A 96 -18.64 -5.00 33.40
C LEU A 96 -17.98 -6.31 32.98
N THR A 97 -18.20 -7.40 33.72
CA THR A 97 -17.72 -8.74 33.33
C THR A 97 -18.34 -9.19 32.01
N ILE A 98 -19.66 -9.10 31.87
CA ILE A 98 -20.37 -9.43 30.61
C ILE A 98 -19.84 -8.55 29.47
N GLY A 99 -19.68 -7.25 29.70
CA GLY A 99 -19.17 -6.30 28.71
C GLY A 99 -17.74 -6.61 28.26
N VAL A 100 -16.84 -6.96 29.19
CA VAL A 100 -15.47 -7.38 28.86
C VAL A 100 -15.47 -8.69 28.07
N VAL A 101 -16.26 -9.68 28.48
CA VAL A 101 -16.39 -10.95 27.76
C VAL A 101 -16.97 -10.73 26.35
N ALA A 102 -18.04 -9.94 26.24
CA ALA A 102 -18.64 -9.60 24.95
C ALA A 102 -17.67 -8.84 24.05
N PHE A 103 -16.91 -7.88 24.60
CA PHE A 103 -15.88 -7.14 23.85
C PHE A 103 -14.74 -8.06 23.39
N PHE A 104 -14.31 -9.01 24.23
CA PHE A 104 -13.31 -10.01 23.86
C PHE A 104 -13.82 -10.93 22.74
N VAL A 105 -15.02 -11.49 22.90
CA VAL A 105 -15.66 -12.33 21.88
C VAL A 105 -15.84 -11.56 20.58
N PHE A 106 -16.31 -10.31 20.64
CA PHE A 106 -16.43 -9.43 19.49
C PHE A 106 -15.07 -9.19 18.82
N THR A 107 -14.02 -8.85 19.58
CA THR A 107 -12.68 -8.59 19.02
C THR A 107 -12.08 -9.82 18.36
N VAL A 108 -12.24 -11.01 18.97
CA VAL A 108 -11.75 -12.28 18.42
C VAL A 108 -12.56 -12.73 17.19
N SER A 109 -13.86 -12.44 17.15
CA SER A 109 -14.73 -12.76 16.02
C SER A 109 -14.72 -11.69 14.92
N LEU A 110 -14.18 -10.50 15.18
CA LEU A 110 -14.14 -9.39 14.22
C LEU A 110 -13.55 -9.79 12.86
N PRO A 111 -12.46 -10.57 12.77
CA PRO A 111 -11.91 -11.02 11.49
C PRO A 111 -12.87 -11.93 10.68
N GLN A 112 -13.83 -12.58 11.34
CA GLN A 112 -14.86 -13.39 10.68
C GLN A 112 -15.92 -12.51 10.00
N PHE A 113 -16.23 -11.35 10.58
CA PHE A 113 -17.16 -10.37 10.02
C PHE A 113 -16.49 -9.46 8.98
N ARG A 114 -15.21 -9.13 9.19
CA ARG A 114 -14.40 -8.31 8.29
C ARG A 114 -13.02 -8.91 8.13
N ARG A 115 -12.78 -9.56 7.00
CA ARG A 115 -11.46 -10.11 6.68
C ARG A 115 -10.48 -8.96 6.42
N PHE A 116 -9.44 -8.86 7.25
CA PHE A 116 -8.36 -7.86 7.09
C PHE A 116 -7.18 -8.38 6.28
N GLN A 117 -7.14 -9.70 6.03
CA GLN A 117 -6.09 -10.37 5.27
C GLN A 117 -6.72 -11.13 4.08
N PRO A 118 -5.96 -11.32 2.98
CA PRO A 118 -6.38 -12.19 1.88
C PRO A 118 -6.70 -13.61 2.33
N ALA A 119 -7.40 -14.37 1.49
CA ALA A 119 -7.64 -15.78 1.74
C ALA A 119 -6.30 -16.54 1.86
N PRO A 120 -6.21 -17.59 2.70
CA PRO A 120 -5.00 -18.40 2.78
C PRO A 120 -4.59 -18.95 1.41
N ILE A 121 -3.32 -18.74 1.04
CA ILE A 121 -2.74 -19.15 -0.25
C ILE A 121 -1.91 -20.42 -0.02
N ASP A 122 -2.09 -21.43 -0.88
CA ASP A 122 -1.15 -22.56 -0.92
C ASP A 122 0.17 -22.12 -1.58
N MET A 123 1.26 -22.15 -0.82
CA MET A 123 2.56 -21.68 -1.29
C MET A 123 3.30 -22.71 -2.15
N GLN A 124 2.91 -23.99 -2.10
CA GLN A 124 3.69 -25.06 -2.71
C GLN A 124 3.90 -24.89 -4.22
N PRO A 125 2.90 -24.49 -5.02
CA PRO A 125 3.10 -24.24 -6.46
C PRO A 125 4.12 -23.13 -6.73
N ILE A 126 4.13 -22.08 -5.91
CA ILE A 126 5.08 -20.96 -6.03
C ILE A 126 6.50 -21.41 -5.68
N VAL A 127 6.65 -22.16 -4.58
CA VAL A 127 7.95 -22.71 -4.16
C VAL A 127 8.49 -23.67 -5.22
N ASN A 128 7.63 -24.51 -5.81
CA ASN A 128 8.00 -25.39 -6.91
C ASN A 128 8.45 -24.58 -8.14
N PHE A 129 7.74 -23.51 -8.49
CA PHE A 129 8.13 -22.62 -9.58
C PHE A 129 9.50 -21.96 -9.34
N ILE A 130 9.76 -21.48 -8.12
CA ILE A 130 11.04 -20.83 -7.77
C ILE A 130 12.21 -21.82 -7.80
N ASN A 131 11.98 -23.05 -7.34
CA ASN A 131 13.01 -24.10 -7.31
C ASN A 131 13.27 -24.69 -8.70
N LYS A 132 12.25 -24.73 -9.55
CA LYS A 132 12.36 -25.15 -10.94
C LYS A 132 13.26 -24.17 -11.71
N ASP A 133 14.08 -24.70 -12.61
CA ASP A 133 14.93 -23.94 -13.53
C ASP A 133 15.83 -22.87 -12.87
N GLN A 134 16.14 -23.06 -11.57
CA GLN A 134 16.97 -22.14 -10.77
C GLN A 134 16.45 -20.69 -10.71
N HIS A 135 15.12 -20.50 -10.73
CA HIS A 135 14.52 -19.16 -10.63
C HIS A 135 14.89 -18.43 -9.32
N TRP A 136 15.31 -19.15 -8.28
CA TRP A 136 15.84 -18.59 -7.03
C TRP A 136 17.06 -17.66 -7.18
N ARG A 137 17.73 -17.67 -8.34
CA ARG A 137 18.87 -16.78 -8.65
C ARG A 137 18.48 -15.32 -8.85
N TRP A 138 17.19 -15.03 -9.05
CA TRP A 138 16.66 -13.68 -9.15
C TRP A 138 15.82 -13.34 -7.93
N ARG A 139 15.55 -12.06 -7.73
CA ARG A 139 14.58 -11.62 -6.75
C ARG A 139 13.17 -11.72 -7.30
N TYR A 140 12.22 -11.87 -6.38
CA TYR A 140 10.79 -11.81 -6.66
C TYR A 140 10.09 -10.71 -5.87
N LEU A 141 8.87 -10.40 -6.29
CA LEU A 141 7.91 -9.54 -5.61
C LEU A 141 6.56 -10.28 -5.52
N THR A 142 5.79 -10.01 -4.47
CA THR A 142 4.43 -10.54 -4.29
C THR A 142 3.46 -9.38 -4.21
N LEU A 143 2.30 -9.47 -4.86
CA LEU A 143 1.24 -8.46 -4.83
C LEU A 143 -0.08 -9.11 -4.37
N GLY A 144 -0.73 -8.56 -3.35
CA GLY A 144 -2.00 -9.09 -2.83
C GLY A 144 -1.88 -10.32 -1.90
N PHE A 145 -0.71 -10.53 -1.28
CA PHE A 145 -0.45 -11.66 -0.39
C PHE A 145 -0.71 -11.33 1.09
N GLY A 146 -0.73 -10.05 1.46
CA GLY A 146 -0.85 -9.64 2.86
C GLY A 146 0.34 -10.12 3.69
N ASP A 147 0.07 -10.54 4.92
CA ASP A 147 1.10 -11.12 5.81
C ASP A 147 1.69 -12.43 5.28
N GLN A 148 1.03 -13.07 4.30
CA GLN A 148 1.39 -14.40 3.84
C GLN A 148 2.66 -14.43 2.99
N MET A 149 3.12 -13.29 2.48
CA MET A 149 4.43 -13.19 1.81
C MET A 149 5.58 -13.66 2.71
N ALA A 150 5.48 -13.45 4.03
CA ALA A 150 6.50 -13.92 4.96
C ALA A 150 6.55 -15.45 5.05
N TRP A 151 5.41 -16.13 4.90
CA TRP A 151 5.37 -17.59 4.85
C TRP A 151 6.04 -18.13 3.60
N LEU A 152 5.88 -17.44 2.46
CA LEU A 152 6.62 -17.77 1.23
C LEU A 152 8.12 -17.58 1.41
N SER A 153 8.56 -16.44 1.97
CA SER A 153 9.99 -16.16 2.19
C SER A 153 10.68 -17.15 3.14
N ILE A 154 9.95 -17.82 4.03
CA ILE A 154 10.50 -18.85 4.91
C ILE A 154 10.71 -20.18 4.18
N GLN A 155 9.95 -20.42 3.11
CA GLN A 155 9.94 -21.70 2.36
C GLN A 155 10.85 -21.69 1.13
N THR A 156 11.52 -20.57 0.83
CA THR A 156 12.38 -20.42 -0.35
C THR A 156 13.68 -19.69 -0.03
N ASP A 157 14.75 -20.06 -0.74
CA ASP A 157 16.05 -19.37 -0.67
C ASP A 157 16.10 -18.10 -1.53
N ALA A 158 15.12 -17.91 -2.42
CA ALA A 158 15.04 -16.72 -3.26
C ALA A 158 14.79 -15.47 -2.42
N LEU A 159 15.51 -14.38 -2.71
CA LEU A 159 15.33 -13.12 -1.98
C LEU A 159 14.17 -12.32 -2.54
N GLN A 160 13.34 -11.78 -1.66
CA GLN A 160 12.27 -10.87 -2.04
C GLN A 160 12.76 -9.41 -2.02
N VAL A 161 12.27 -8.58 -2.95
CA VAL A 161 12.53 -7.13 -2.94
C VAL A 161 11.77 -6.45 -1.79
N ASP A 162 10.50 -6.82 -1.62
CA ASP A 162 9.68 -6.43 -0.48
C ASP A 162 9.90 -7.39 0.70
N GLY A 163 9.78 -6.91 1.93
CA GLY A 163 10.01 -7.71 3.12
C GLY A 163 9.06 -7.32 4.25
N ASN A 164 8.55 -8.31 4.98
CA ASN A 164 7.55 -8.09 6.03
C ASN A 164 8.13 -7.33 7.23
N TYR A 165 9.46 -7.24 7.31
CA TYR A 165 10.16 -6.48 8.33
C TYR A 165 10.69 -5.14 7.78
N HIS A 166 9.80 -4.15 7.75
CA HIS A 166 9.99 -2.87 7.08
C HIS A 166 11.17 -2.05 7.63
N SER A 167 11.47 -2.20 8.94
CA SER A 167 12.59 -1.50 9.60
C SER A 167 13.97 -2.08 9.29
N ALA A 168 14.07 -3.29 8.72
CA ALA A 168 15.35 -3.89 8.31
C ALA A 168 15.65 -3.72 6.82
N ARG A 169 14.82 -2.97 6.11
CA ARG A 169 15.03 -2.69 4.69
C ARG A 169 16.30 -1.88 4.49
N ARG A 170 17.00 -2.20 3.39
CA ARG A 170 18.29 -1.59 3.06
C ARG A 170 18.23 -0.68 1.84
N LEU A 171 17.15 -0.78 1.07
CA LEU A 171 16.96 0.00 -0.16
C LEU A 171 16.52 1.42 0.23
N PRO A 172 17.28 2.46 -0.14
CA PRO A 172 16.95 3.85 0.19
C PRO A 172 15.51 4.22 -0.16
N GLU A 173 15.01 3.73 -1.29
CA GLU A 173 13.67 3.95 -1.84
C GLU A 173 12.56 3.46 -0.91
N MET A 174 12.83 2.43 -0.12
CA MET A 174 11.90 1.86 0.86
C MET A 174 12.06 2.44 2.27
N THR A 175 13.06 3.30 2.49
CA THR A 175 13.33 3.93 3.80
C THR A 175 13.04 5.43 3.81
N THR A 176 12.88 6.02 2.63
CA THR A 176 12.61 7.45 2.42
C THR A 176 11.13 7.72 2.18
N THR A 177 10.37 6.70 1.76
CA THR A 177 8.92 6.74 1.58
C THR A 177 8.20 6.08 2.75
N SER A 178 7.00 6.57 3.07
CA SER A 178 6.10 5.96 4.07
C SER A 178 5.33 4.77 3.48
N VAL A 179 6.03 3.85 2.80
CA VAL A 179 5.44 2.64 2.23
C VAL A 179 5.71 1.46 3.14
N GLU A 180 4.69 1.07 3.88
CA GLU A 180 4.75 -0.09 4.75
C GLU A 180 5.02 -1.35 3.95
N ARG A 181 4.31 -1.63 2.84
CA ARG A 181 4.57 -2.76 1.91
C ARG A 181 4.25 -2.38 0.48
N LEU A 182 5.06 -2.83 -0.47
CA LEU A 182 4.79 -2.65 -1.90
C LEU A 182 3.59 -3.50 -2.35
N GLU A 183 3.41 -4.67 -1.74
CA GLU A 183 2.26 -5.55 -2.03
C GLU A 183 0.89 -4.89 -1.75
N GLY A 184 0.86 -3.97 -0.79
CA GLY A 184 -0.31 -3.19 -0.38
C GLY A 184 -0.31 -1.76 -0.90
N ALA A 185 0.47 -1.45 -1.95
CA ALA A 185 0.61 -0.10 -2.51
C ALA A 185 -0.74 0.57 -2.79
N LYS A 186 -1.74 -0.20 -3.25
CA LYS A 186 -3.10 0.31 -3.52
C LYS A 186 -3.80 0.97 -2.33
N PHE A 187 -3.46 0.56 -1.10
CA PHE A 187 -4.08 1.12 0.12
C PHE A 187 -3.38 2.38 0.63
N ARG A 188 -2.23 2.74 0.05
CA ARG A 188 -1.41 3.89 0.44
C ARG A 188 -1.54 5.07 -0.53
N GLY A 189 -2.40 4.96 -1.55
CA GLY A 189 -2.60 6.01 -2.55
C GLY A 189 -1.38 6.21 -3.46
N ILE A 190 -1.19 7.44 -3.95
CA ILE A 190 -0.08 7.79 -4.86
C ILE A 190 1.30 7.43 -4.31
N PRO A 191 1.67 7.73 -3.05
CA PRO A 191 3.02 7.41 -2.57
C PRO A 191 3.33 5.90 -2.62
N GLY A 192 2.33 5.07 -2.35
CA GLY A 192 2.43 3.60 -2.44
C GLY A 192 2.62 3.13 -3.88
N ILE A 193 1.74 3.59 -4.77
CA ILE A 193 1.75 3.20 -6.20
C ILE A 193 3.01 3.73 -6.89
N GLY A 194 3.38 5.00 -6.67
CA GLY A 194 4.60 5.59 -7.22
C GLY A 194 5.86 4.86 -6.76
N SER A 195 5.93 4.44 -5.48
CA SER A 195 7.04 3.62 -5.02
C SER A 195 7.09 2.27 -5.75
N LEU A 196 5.94 1.61 -5.94
CA LEU A 196 5.87 0.37 -6.73
C LEU A 196 6.31 0.61 -8.18
N GLN A 197 5.83 1.66 -8.83
CA GLN A 197 6.22 2.07 -10.19
C GLN A 197 7.74 2.25 -10.31
N GLN A 198 8.42 2.83 -9.32
CA GLN A 198 9.89 2.96 -9.33
C GLN A 198 10.62 1.61 -9.32
N PHE A 199 10.09 0.60 -8.64
CA PHE A 199 10.63 -0.77 -8.66
C PHE A 199 10.37 -1.48 -9.99
N LEU A 200 9.19 -1.24 -10.57
CA LEU A 200 8.77 -1.84 -11.84
C LEU A 200 9.46 -1.20 -13.05
N ASN A 201 9.77 0.10 -12.97
CA ASN A 201 10.44 0.83 -14.04
C ASN A 201 11.90 0.38 -14.18
N VAL A 202 12.58 0.16 -13.06
CA VAL A 202 14.02 -0.17 -13.06
C VAL A 202 14.31 -1.53 -12.37
N PRO A 203 13.80 -2.65 -12.90
CA PRO A 203 13.92 -3.96 -12.28
C PRO A 203 15.36 -4.48 -12.22
N GLU A 204 16.21 -4.09 -13.18
CA GLU A 204 17.61 -4.53 -13.26
C GLU A 204 18.42 -4.08 -12.06
N LYS A 205 18.13 -2.88 -11.54
CA LYS A 205 18.75 -2.33 -10.32
C LYS A 205 18.52 -3.22 -9.10
N TYR A 206 17.39 -3.94 -9.07
CA TYR A 206 16.99 -4.78 -7.95
C TYR A 206 17.14 -6.27 -8.20
N ASN A 207 17.61 -6.68 -9.39
CA ASN A 207 17.61 -8.06 -9.87
C ASN A 207 16.21 -8.69 -9.78
N LEU A 208 15.15 -7.89 -9.96
CA LEU A 208 13.76 -8.33 -9.86
C LEU A 208 13.34 -8.92 -11.21
N LYS A 209 13.05 -10.23 -11.23
CA LYS A 209 12.65 -10.93 -12.46
C LYS A 209 11.22 -11.42 -12.45
N TYR A 210 10.71 -11.83 -11.29
CA TYR A 210 9.39 -12.48 -11.17
C TYR A 210 8.49 -11.70 -10.21
N ILE A 211 7.22 -11.59 -10.58
CA ILE A 211 6.17 -11.02 -9.73
C ILE A 211 5.02 -12.01 -9.63
N PHE A 212 4.65 -12.36 -8.40
CA PHE A 212 3.50 -13.20 -8.10
C PHE A 212 2.32 -12.30 -7.73
N SER A 213 1.33 -12.21 -8.61
CA SER A 213 0.13 -11.39 -8.43
C SER A 213 -1.06 -12.25 -8.04
N ASN A 214 -1.69 -11.90 -6.92
CA ASN A 214 -2.99 -12.44 -6.48
C ASN A 214 -4.13 -11.41 -6.66
N ASP A 215 -3.81 -10.24 -7.18
CA ASP A 215 -4.70 -9.07 -7.16
C ASP A 215 -4.65 -8.36 -8.50
N ASN A 216 -5.70 -8.58 -9.29
CA ASN A 216 -5.80 -8.09 -10.66
C ASN A 216 -5.63 -6.57 -10.76
N PHE A 217 -5.88 -5.80 -9.68
CA PHE A 217 -5.68 -4.35 -9.62
C PHE A 217 -4.33 -3.88 -10.21
N TYR A 218 -3.26 -4.68 -10.06
CA TYR A 218 -1.92 -4.33 -10.52
C TYR A 218 -1.62 -4.79 -11.96
N ASP A 219 -2.45 -5.62 -12.57
CA ASP A 219 -2.17 -6.25 -13.86
C ASP A 219 -1.98 -5.23 -14.99
N PRO A 220 -2.80 -4.17 -15.15
CA PRO A 220 -2.56 -3.14 -16.15
C PRO A 220 -1.22 -2.44 -15.94
N LEU A 221 -0.86 -2.14 -14.68
CA LEU A 221 0.41 -1.51 -14.36
C LEU A 221 1.60 -2.38 -14.78
N LEU A 222 1.54 -3.69 -14.52
CA LEU A 222 2.58 -4.63 -14.93
C LEU A 222 2.70 -4.68 -16.46
N PHE A 223 1.57 -4.81 -17.17
CA PHE A 223 1.54 -4.85 -18.62
C PHE A 223 2.15 -3.60 -19.27
N PHE A 224 1.72 -2.40 -18.85
CA PHE A 224 2.21 -1.15 -19.47
C PHE A 224 3.66 -0.84 -19.14
N TYR A 225 4.20 -1.32 -18.01
CA TYR A 225 5.64 -1.27 -17.70
C TYR A 225 6.43 -2.39 -18.39
N GLY A 226 5.79 -3.15 -19.29
CA GLY A 226 6.37 -4.18 -20.13
C GLY A 226 6.70 -5.49 -19.41
N TRP A 227 6.07 -5.76 -18.28
CA TRP A 227 6.05 -7.11 -17.70
C TRP A 227 5.08 -7.97 -18.51
N HIS A 228 5.41 -9.23 -18.75
CA HIS A 228 4.51 -10.15 -19.46
C HIS A 228 4.00 -11.26 -18.55
N ARG A 229 2.76 -11.66 -18.80
CA ARG A 229 2.09 -12.75 -18.10
C ARG A 229 2.60 -14.09 -18.62
N ILE A 230 3.15 -14.95 -17.75
CA ILE A 230 3.52 -16.33 -18.11
C ILE A 230 2.31 -17.26 -18.01
N GLY A 231 1.44 -17.01 -17.03
CA GLY A 231 0.24 -17.80 -16.74
C GLY A 231 -0.07 -17.87 -15.25
N ALA A 232 -1.18 -18.52 -14.91
CA ALA A 232 -1.54 -18.83 -13.53
C ALA A 232 -0.94 -20.17 -13.08
N LEU A 233 -0.49 -20.23 -11.84
CA LEU A 233 -0.10 -21.46 -11.16
C LEU A 233 -1.34 -22.25 -10.71
N GLU A 234 -1.15 -23.48 -10.21
CA GLU A 234 -2.24 -24.36 -9.74
C GLU A 234 -3.09 -23.77 -8.60
N ASN A 235 -2.60 -22.73 -7.94
CA ASN A 235 -3.27 -21.99 -6.86
C ASN A 235 -3.87 -20.65 -7.34
N ASP A 236 -4.08 -20.48 -8.65
CA ASP A 236 -4.62 -19.29 -9.31
C ASP A 236 -3.76 -18.01 -9.19
N ILE A 237 -2.52 -18.13 -8.71
CA ILE A 237 -1.57 -17.00 -8.64
C ILE A 237 -0.95 -16.77 -10.02
N VAL A 238 -1.10 -15.55 -10.53
CA VAL A 238 -0.56 -15.14 -11.82
C VAL A 238 0.92 -14.80 -11.68
N VAL A 239 1.75 -15.38 -12.56
CA VAL A 239 3.18 -15.09 -12.62
C VAL A 239 3.47 -14.12 -13.76
N TRP A 240 4.09 -13.00 -13.42
CA TRP A 240 4.62 -12.02 -14.34
C TRP A 240 6.15 -12.10 -14.37
N GLU A 241 6.73 -11.90 -15.54
CA GLU A 241 8.18 -11.92 -15.75
C GLU A 241 8.64 -10.71 -16.55
N ARG A 242 9.88 -10.30 -16.30
CA ARG A 242 10.64 -9.38 -17.14
C ARG A 242 11.86 -10.09 -17.73
N GLU A 243 12.10 -9.94 -19.02
CA GLU A 243 13.27 -10.51 -19.69
C GLU A 243 14.55 -9.66 -19.47
N ASP A 244 15.72 -10.20 -19.85
CA ASP A 244 17.03 -9.54 -19.77
C ASP A 244 17.47 -9.03 -18.37
N ILE A 245 16.89 -9.57 -17.28
CA ILE A 245 17.28 -9.19 -15.91
C ILE A 245 18.56 -9.91 -15.47
N PRO A 246 19.60 -9.18 -15.02
CA PRO A 246 20.82 -9.80 -14.52
C PRO A 246 20.56 -10.62 -13.25
N VAL A 247 21.22 -11.76 -13.14
CA VAL A 247 21.18 -12.61 -11.93
C VAL A 247 21.72 -11.89 -10.71
N LEU A 248 21.20 -12.24 -9.54
CA LEU A 248 21.67 -11.68 -8.28
C LEU A 248 23.16 -12.04 -8.06
N PRO A 249 24.02 -11.07 -7.69
CA PRO A 249 25.40 -11.36 -7.31
C PRO A 249 25.48 -12.29 -6.10
N GLU A 250 26.39 -13.26 -6.13
CA GLU A 250 26.58 -14.24 -5.05
C GLU A 250 26.99 -13.57 -3.72
N VAL A 251 27.80 -12.50 -3.80
CA VAL A 251 28.21 -11.72 -2.64
C VAL A 251 27.42 -10.41 -2.58
N LEU A 252 26.45 -10.35 -1.68
CA LEU A 252 25.67 -9.15 -1.45
C LEU A 252 26.43 -8.14 -0.58
N PRO A 253 26.36 -6.83 -0.88
CA PRO A 253 26.95 -5.80 -0.03
C PRO A 253 26.30 -5.83 1.37
N ARG A 254 27.13 -5.94 2.41
CA ARG A 254 26.68 -5.93 3.81
C ARG A 254 27.02 -4.56 4.41
N ARG A 255 26.02 -3.90 5.00
CA ARG A 255 26.27 -2.71 5.82
C ARG A 255 26.95 -3.15 7.11
N GLU A 256 28.14 -2.61 7.38
CA GLU A 256 28.81 -2.85 8.65
C GLU A 256 28.08 -2.11 9.77
N VAL A 257 27.38 -2.86 10.61
CA VAL A 257 26.75 -2.31 11.81
C VAL A 257 27.83 -2.19 12.91
N PRO A 258 27.89 -1.10 13.68
CA PRO A 258 28.83 -0.98 14.79
C PRO A 258 28.76 -2.18 15.75
N LEU A 259 29.91 -2.58 16.31
CA LEU A 259 29.99 -3.77 17.18
C LEU A 259 29.06 -3.65 18.40
N TYR A 260 28.97 -2.47 19.02
CA TYR A 260 28.14 -2.28 20.20
C TYR A 260 26.64 -2.51 19.90
N HIS A 261 26.13 -2.07 18.75
CA HIS A 261 24.76 -2.38 18.33
C HIS A 261 24.56 -3.89 18.14
N ARG A 262 25.52 -4.60 17.54
CA ARG A 262 25.47 -6.06 17.37
C ARG A 262 25.46 -6.79 18.71
N VAL A 263 26.32 -6.39 19.64
CA VAL A 263 26.39 -6.95 21.00
C VAL A 263 25.11 -6.65 21.77
N MET A 264 24.63 -5.40 21.75
CA MET A 264 23.38 -5.01 22.40
C MET A 264 22.21 -5.84 21.88
N PHE A 265 22.05 -5.96 20.56
CA PHE A 265 20.95 -6.71 19.95
C PHE A 265 21.04 -8.22 20.24
N GLY A 266 22.25 -8.79 20.27
CA GLY A 266 22.45 -10.21 20.56
C GLY A 266 22.30 -10.58 22.05
N THR A 267 22.62 -9.66 22.96
CA THR A 267 22.69 -9.95 24.40
C THR A 267 21.53 -9.40 25.21
N LEU A 268 21.02 -8.20 24.93
CA LEU A 268 19.98 -7.57 25.75
C LEU A 268 18.65 -8.34 25.74
N PRO A 269 18.09 -8.80 24.60
CA PRO A 269 16.83 -9.53 24.60
C PRO A 269 16.93 -10.85 25.36
N LEU A 270 18.03 -11.59 25.16
CA LEU A 270 18.29 -12.84 25.88
C LEU A 270 18.50 -12.59 27.37
N ALA A 271 19.28 -11.56 27.73
CA ALA A 271 19.50 -11.19 29.13
C ALA A 271 18.22 -10.73 29.81
N ALA A 272 17.34 -10.00 29.12
CA ALA A 272 16.05 -9.57 29.64
C ALA A 272 15.08 -10.75 29.82
N LEU A 273 15.00 -11.66 28.85
CA LEU A 273 14.24 -12.92 28.95
C LEU A 273 14.75 -13.78 30.10
N LEU A 274 16.07 -13.95 30.22
CA LEU A 274 16.69 -14.67 31.32
C LEU A 274 16.39 -13.96 32.64
N ALA A 275 16.54 -12.64 32.75
CA ALA A 275 16.20 -11.91 33.97
C ALA A 275 14.72 -12.05 34.36
N ALA A 276 13.81 -12.00 33.39
CA ALA A 276 12.37 -12.18 33.61
C ALA A 276 12.03 -13.61 34.04
N LEU A 277 12.58 -14.61 33.35
CA LEU A 277 12.45 -16.02 33.73
C LEU A 277 13.01 -16.21 35.14
N LEU A 278 14.19 -15.65 35.41
CA LEU A 278 14.89 -15.90 36.63
C LEU A 278 14.14 -15.29 37.83
N THR A 279 13.66 -14.06 37.69
CA THR A 279 12.88 -13.39 38.74
C THR A 279 11.53 -14.07 38.98
N THR A 280 10.79 -14.43 37.92
CA THR A 280 9.46 -15.05 38.04
C THR A 280 9.48 -16.49 38.55
N THR A 281 10.52 -17.27 38.24
CA THR A 281 10.62 -18.68 38.64
C THR A 281 11.48 -18.90 39.89
N SER A 282 12.12 -17.85 40.42
CA SER A 282 12.99 -17.89 41.61
C SER A 282 12.39 -18.63 42.80
N ALA A 283 11.07 -18.52 43.02
CA ALA A 283 10.36 -19.19 44.09
C ALA A 283 10.26 -20.73 43.94
N HIS A 284 10.51 -21.26 42.73
CA HIS A 284 10.29 -22.65 42.36
C HIS A 284 11.56 -23.39 41.89
N TRP A 285 12.73 -22.73 41.92
CA TRP A 285 14.01 -23.31 41.46
C TRP A 285 14.51 -24.51 42.26
N SER A 286 13.96 -24.77 43.45
CA SER A 286 14.32 -25.95 44.23
C SER A 286 14.10 -27.24 43.45
N LEU A 287 13.02 -27.35 42.68
CA LEU A 287 12.67 -28.55 41.91
C LEU A 287 13.64 -28.87 40.76
N PRO A 288 13.91 -27.96 39.79
CA PRO A 288 14.79 -28.25 38.67
C PRO A 288 16.25 -28.46 39.09
N LEU A 289 16.73 -27.79 40.14
CA LEU A 289 18.06 -28.01 40.70
C LEU A 289 18.22 -29.41 41.32
N HIS A 290 17.16 -29.95 41.91
CA HIS A 290 17.14 -31.34 42.41
C HIS A 290 17.15 -32.36 41.27
N LEU A 291 16.33 -32.16 40.25
CA LEU A 291 16.26 -33.01 39.06
C LEU A 291 17.58 -33.04 38.26
N PHE A 292 18.26 -31.89 38.09
CA PHE A 292 19.55 -31.83 37.41
C PHE A 292 20.67 -32.56 38.16
N ALA A 293 20.65 -32.52 39.49
CA ALA A 293 21.63 -33.23 40.33
C ALA A 293 21.45 -34.76 40.27
N GLU A 294 20.21 -35.21 40.13
CA GLU A 294 19.85 -36.63 39.94
C GLU A 294 20.24 -37.11 38.54
N LEU A 295 19.98 -36.31 37.50
CA LEU A 295 20.23 -36.65 36.09
C LEU A 295 21.73 -36.72 35.73
N LEU A 296 22.59 -35.97 36.44
CA LEU A 296 24.05 -36.04 36.30
C LEU A 296 24.67 -37.22 37.09
N GLY A 297 23.88 -38.07 37.74
CA GLY A 297 24.37 -39.25 38.47
C GLY A 297 25.24 -38.91 39.68
N LEU A 298 25.21 -37.66 40.15
CA LEU A 298 26.00 -37.16 41.28
C LEU A 298 25.43 -37.61 42.64
N GLU A 299 24.41 -38.47 42.65
CA GLU A 299 23.73 -38.93 43.86
C GLU A 299 24.64 -39.68 44.85
N GLN A 300 25.62 -40.43 44.34
CA GLN A 300 26.47 -41.29 45.18
C GLN A 300 27.70 -40.58 45.74
N SER A 301 28.25 -39.58 45.05
CA SER A 301 29.40 -38.77 45.51
C SER A 301 29.03 -37.69 46.53
N LEU A 302 27.73 -37.43 46.73
CA LEU A 302 27.19 -36.42 47.63
C LEU A 302 26.48 -37.01 48.87
N ALA A 303 26.69 -38.29 49.18
CA ALA A 303 26.08 -38.96 50.35
C ALA A 303 26.50 -38.34 51.71
N TRP A 304 27.73 -37.83 51.81
CA TRP A 304 28.19 -37.07 52.99
C TRP A 304 27.59 -35.66 53.03
N LEU A 305 27.29 -35.08 51.87
CA LEU A 305 26.57 -33.81 51.76
C LEU A 305 25.08 -33.97 52.09
N ARG A 306 24.44 -35.15 51.95
CA ARG A 306 23.02 -35.40 52.28
C ARG A 306 22.59 -34.95 53.70
N ARG A 307 23.45 -35.09 54.72
CA ARG A 307 23.16 -34.64 56.11
C ARG A 307 23.47 -33.16 56.36
N ARG A 308 24.27 -32.53 55.51
CA ARG A 308 24.59 -31.09 55.55
C ARG A 308 23.79 -30.28 54.50
N GLN A 309 23.21 -30.93 53.49
CA GLN A 309 22.49 -30.35 52.35
C GLN A 309 21.09 -29.90 52.70
N GLN A 310 20.37 -30.56 53.62
CA GLN A 310 19.12 -29.98 54.16
C GLN A 310 19.35 -28.58 54.76
N ARG A 311 20.60 -28.23 55.12
CA ARG A 311 21.02 -26.88 55.52
C ARG A 311 21.78 -26.09 54.44
N ALA A 312 22.43 -26.73 53.46
CA ALA A 312 23.30 -26.07 52.46
C ALA A 312 22.66 -25.84 51.09
N THR A 313 21.74 -26.68 50.58
CA THR A 313 20.95 -26.34 49.38
C THR A 313 19.81 -25.40 49.74
N ALA A 314 19.21 -25.58 50.92
CA ALA A 314 18.42 -24.54 51.57
C ALA A 314 19.29 -23.33 51.93
N GLY A 315 20.59 -23.50 52.15
CA GLY A 315 21.53 -22.42 52.49
C GLY A 315 21.90 -21.55 51.30
N LEU A 316 22.15 -22.13 50.12
CA LEU A 316 22.44 -21.36 48.90
C LEU A 316 21.18 -20.74 48.32
N THR A 317 20.04 -21.46 48.30
CA THR A 317 18.75 -20.89 47.88
C THR A 317 18.17 -19.92 48.91
N ARG A 318 18.34 -20.13 50.22
CA ARG A 318 18.08 -19.08 51.23
C ARG A 318 19.13 -18.00 51.18
N TRP A 319 20.39 -18.23 50.79
CA TRP A 319 21.37 -17.14 50.70
C TRP A 319 21.07 -16.25 49.49
N THR A 320 20.77 -16.85 48.33
CA THR A 320 20.29 -16.10 47.17
C THR A 320 18.92 -15.50 47.43
N ASN A 321 17.98 -16.22 48.06
CA ASN A 321 16.69 -15.64 48.42
C ASN A 321 16.75 -14.65 49.57
N HIS A 322 17.67 -14.71 50.53
CA HIS A 322 17.68 -13.83 51.71
C HIS A 322 18.62 -12.65 51.57
N TYR A 323 19.71 -12.78 50.81
CA TYR A 323 20.68 -11.69 50.59
C TYR A 323 20.57 -11.03 49.22
N LEU A 324 20.02 -11.71 48.20
CA LEU A 324 19.85 -11.17 46.85
C LEU A 324 18.39 -10.89 46.53
N MET A 325 17.50 -11.89 46.61
CA MET A 325 16.12 -11.75 46.12
C MET A 325 15.15 -11.19 47.15
N GLU A 326 15.16 -11.54 48.44
CA GLU A 326 14.26 -10.96 49.47
C GLU A 326 14.56 -9.47 49.69
N PRO A 327 15.80 -8.98 49.77
CA PRO A 327 16.02 -7.54 49.89
C PRO A 327 15.64 -6.82 48.59
N LEU A 328 15.81 -7.46 47.44
CA LEU A 328 15.43 -6.89 46.16
C LEU A 328 13.90 -6.93 45.95
N ASP A 329 13.24 -8.03 46.30
CA ASP A 329 11.81 -8.27 46.24
C ASP A 329 11.08 -7.49 47.32
N SER A 330 11.59 -7.40 48.55
CA SER A 330 11.03 -6.52 49.58
C SER A 330 11.21 -5.04 49.22
N ARG A 331 12.33 -4.65 48.58
CA ARG A 331 12.49 -3.30 48.01
C ARG A 331 11.55 -3.07 46.84
N LEU A 332 11.45 -4.02 45.91
CA LEU A 332 10.56 -3.93 44.74
C LEU A 332 9.09 -3.94 45.15
N LEU A 333 8.71 -4.76 46.14
CA LEU A 333 7.39 -4.83 46.75
C LEU A 333 7.11 -3.55 47.55
N ALA A 334 8.06 -3.01 48.31
CA ALA A 334 7.90 -1.71 48.97
C ALA A 334 7.77 -0.56 47.96
N VAL A 335 8.43 -0.64 46.80
CA VAL A 335 8.31 0.31 45.70
C VAL A 335 7.00 0.10 44.92
N ALA A 336 6.55 -1.14 44.74
CA ALA A 336 5.38 -1.54 43.96
C ALA A 336 4.07 -1.51 44.75
N GLN A 337 4.11 -1.56 46.09
CA GLN A 337 2.95 -1.36 46.93
C GLN A 337 2.39 0.04 46.66
N LEU A 338 1.21 0.06 46.03
CA LEU A 338 0.39 1.25 45.77
C LEU A 338 -0.24 1.80 47.06
N GLY A 339 0.52 1.84 48.15
CA GLY A 339 0.14 2.46 49.41
C GLY A 339 0.10 3.98 49.27
N GLU A 340 -0.75 4.62 50.08
CA GLU A 340 -0.73 6.08 50.26
C GLU A 340 0.68 6.49 50.71
N LEU A 341 1.25 7.48 50.02
CA LEU A 341 2.58 8.04 50.29
C LEU A 341 2.53 8.86 51.59
N ALA A 342 2.36 8.18 52.73
CA ALA A 342 2.33 8.86 54.02
C ALA A 342 3.74 9.29 54.48
N GLU A 343 4.83 8.71 53.96
CA GLU A 343 6.16 8.86 54.60
C GLU A 343 7.36 9.22 53.69
N LEU A 344 7.16 9.48 52.39
CA LEU A 344 8.23 10.04 51.54
C LEU A 344 7.73 11.27 50.80
N SER A 345 8.57 12.30 50.70
CA SER A 345 8.27 13.63 50.15
C SER A 345 7.82 13.55 48.68
N ALA A 346 6.53 13.29 48.46
CA ALA A 346 5.91 13.40 47.16
C ALA A 346 6.09 14.83 46.61
N PRO A 347 6.44 15.01 45.32
CA PRO A 347 6.59 16.32 44.73
C PRO A 347 5.30 17.16 44.85
N PRO A 348 5.39 18.51 44.90
CA PRO A 348 4.26 19.38 45.23
C PRO A 348 3.03 19.19 44.35
N TRP A 349 3.22 18.92 43.04
CA TRP A 349 2.15 18.67 42.09
C TRP A 349 1.34 17.41 42.39
N GLN A 350 1.99 16.39 42.98
CA GLN A 350 1.35 15.12 43.33
C GLN A 350 0.42 15.29 44.55
N ARG A 351 0.79 16.15 45.50
CA ARG A 351 -0.09 16.52 46.64
C ARG A 351 -1.34 17.26 46.18
N HIS A 352 -1.25 18.12 45.18
CA HIS A 352 -2.44 18.77 44.62
C HIS A 352 -3.41 17.77 43.99
N LEU A 353 -2.90 16.76 43.28
CA LEU A 353 -3.72 15.67 42.72
C LEU A 353 -4.33 14.78 43.82
N GLN A 354 -3.57 14.46 44.86
CA GLN A 354 -4.07 13.71 46.03
C GLN A 354 -5.17 14.49 46.75
N ASN A 355 -4.94 15.78 47.06
CA ASN A 355 -5.93 16.64 47.71
C ASN A 355 -7.19 16.81 46.86
N PHE A 356 -7.06 16.91 45.53
CA PHE A 356 -8.20 16.94 44.61
C PHE A 356 -9.02 15.65 44.70
N TRP A 357 -8.35 14.50 44.80
CA TRP A 357 -8.99 13.20 44.92
C TRP A 357 -9.67 13.00 46.29
N GLU A 358 -8.97 13.36 47.37
CA GLU A 358 -9.53 13.35 48.72
C GLU A 358 -10.74 14.29 48.84
N ALA A 359 -10.70 15.46 48.18
CA ALA A 359 -11.84 16.37 48.10
C ALA A 359 -13.01 15.77 47.29
N LEU A 360 -12.74 15.00 46.23
CA LEU A 360 -13.75 14.28 45.44
C LEU A 360 -14.39 13.14 46.26
N GLN A 361 -13.60 12.40 47.04
CA GLN A 361 -14.08 11.33 47.91
C GLN A 361 -14.84 11.86 49.12
N ALA A 362 -14.36 12.94 49.73
CA ALA A 362 -14.99 13.60 50.88
C ALA A 362 -16.35 14.24 50.52
N ARG A 363 -16.59 14.56 49.24
CA ARG A 363 -17.89 15.03 48.73
C ARG A 363 -18.95 13.93 48.62
N GLY A 364 -18.58 12.66 48.81
CA GLY A 364 -19.51 11.52 48.77
C GLY A 364 -20.18 11.23 50.11
N ALA A 365 -21.00 12.15 50.63
CA ALA A 365 -21.85 11.83 51.79
C ALA A 365 -22.79 10.66 51.46
N ALA A 366 -23.09 9.80 52.44
CA ALA A 366 -23.99 8.67 52.25
C ALA A 366 -25.38 9.18 51.85
N VAL A 367 -25.77 8.88 50.61
CA VAL A 367 -27.03 9.37 50.03
C VAL A 367 -28.21 8.60 50.63
N ASN A 368 -29.30 9.30 50.97
CA ASN A 368 -30.53 8.70 51.51
C ASN A 368 -31.12 7.65 50.56
N ALA A 369 -31.78 6.61 51.10
CA ALA A 369 -32.31 5.48 50.31
C ALA A 369 -33.26 5.91 49.16
N GLN A 370 -34.03 6.98 49.36
CA GLN A 370 -34.91 7.55 48.33
C GLN A 370 -34.13 8.23 47.21
N THR A 371 -33.07 8.96 47.58
CA THR A 371 -32.17 9.62 46.64
C THR A 371 -31.31 8.60 45.87
N ARG A 372 -30.98 7.44 46.46
CA ARG A 372 -30.34 6.32 45.74
C ARG A 372 -31.24 5.74 44.65
N ARG A 373 -32.54 5.59 44.94
CA ARG A 373 -33.53 5.10 43.96
C ARG A 373 -33.71 6.09 42.81
N THR A 374 -33.79 7.39 43.09
CA THR A 374 -33.88 8.41 42.03
C THR A 374 -32.63 8.48 41.17
N HIS A 375 -31.42 8.37 41.75
CA HIS A 375 -30.18 8.27 40.97
C HIS A 375 -30.16 7.03 40.07
N LEU A 376 -30.61 5.87 40.56
CA LEU A 376 -30.69 4.65 39.77
C LEU A 376 -31.69 4.79 38.60
N TYR A 377 -32.89 5.32 38.85
CA TYR A 377 -33.87 5.56 37.78
C TYR A 377 -33.38 6.58 36.76
N LEU A 378 -32.69 7.64 37.20
CA LEU A 378 -32.05 8.61 36.30
C LEU A 378 -31.00 7.94 35.41
N VAL A 379 -30.13 7.09 35.96
CA VAL A 379 -29.12 6.37 35.19
C VAL A 379 -29.76 5.45 34.16
N ILE A 380 -30.77 4.67 34.55
CA ILE A 380 -31.49 3.77 33.63
C ILE A 380 -32.20 4.57 32.53
N ALA A 381 -32.92 5.64 32.90
CA ALA A 381 -33.60 6.49 31.93
C ALA A 381 -32.61 7.16 30.97
N THR A 382 -31.45 7.60 31.47
CA THR A 382 -30.39 8.19 30.64
C THR A 382 -29.81 7.16 29.67
N VAL A 383 -29.55 5.92 30.12
CA VAL A 383 -29.05 4.86 29.24
C VAL A 383 -30.07 4.51 28.17
N ILE A 384 -31.35 4.34 28.52
CA ILE A 384 -32.44 4.05 27.56
C ILE A 384 -32.60 5.21 26.58
N LEU A 385 -32.56 6.46 27.06
CA LEU A 385 -32.68 7.63 26.21
C LEU A 385 -31.50 7.70 25.23
N LEU A 386 -30.27 7.49 25.70
CA LEU A 386 -29.06 7.51 24.86
C LEU A 386 -29.05 6.37 23.84
N THR A 387 -29.48 5.17 24.21
CA THR A 387 -29.57 4.06 23.26
C THR A 387 -30.68 4.29 22.24
N MET A 388 -31.85 4.77 22.66
CA MET A 388 -32.96 5.08 21.77
C MET A 388 -32.61 6.21 20.81
N THR A 389 -32.05 7.33 21.31
CA THR A 389 -31.60 8.43 20.45
C THR A 389 -30.47 8.00 19.54
N GLY A 390 -29.51 7.18 20.02
CA GLY A 390 -28.45 6.61 19.20
C GLY A 390 -28.98 5.74 18.06
N VAL A 391 -29.94 4.85 18.34
CA VAL A 391 -30.57 3.99 17.32
C VAL A 391 -31.36 4.80 16.31
N LEU A 392 -32.18 5.75 16.78
CA LEU A 392 -32.96 6.64 15.90
C LEU A 392 -32.05 7.52 15.03
N TRP A 393 -30.95 8.02 15.60
CA TRP A 393 -29.96 8.81 14.88
C TRP A 393 -29.24 7.98 13.80
N LEU A 394 -28.84 6.75 14.13
CA LEU A 394 -28.24 5.82 13.16
C LEU A 394 -29.20 5.46 12.02
N GLN A 395 -30.47 5.19 12.34
CA GLN A 395 -31.49 4.92 11.33
C GLN A 395 -31.72 6.13 10.43
N TRP A 396 -31.86 7.32 11.02
CA TRP A 396 -32.04 8.56 10.27
C TRP A 396 -30.85 8.85 9.35
N GLN A 397 -29.62 8.65 9.83
CA GLN A 397 -28.41 8.88 9.03
C GLN A 397 -28.30 7.90 7.86
N ARG A 398 -28.70 6.63 8.05
CA ARG A 398 -28.72 5.60 6.98
C ARG A 398 -29.80 5.84 5.93
N SER A 399 -30.92 6.46 6.32
CA SER A 399 -32.04 6.74 5.43
C SER A 399 -31.89 8.02 4.61
N ARG A 400 -30.75 8.72 4.69
CA ARG A 400 -30.51 9.90 3.84
C ARG A 400 -30.27 9.50 2.39
N PRO A 401 -30.74 10.27 1.39
CA PRO A 401 -30.48 10.01 -0.03
C PRO A 401 -28.99 9.79 -0.33
N GLN A 402 -28.13 10.68 0.18
CA GLN A 402 -26.68 10.60 0.00
C GLN A 402 -26.08 9.34 0.64
N ALA A 403 -26.63 8.91 1.79
CA ALA A 403 -26.16 7.70 2.46
C ALA A 403 -26.56 6.43 1.69
N VAL A 404 -27.72 6.42 1.03
CA VAL A 404 -28.14 5.30 0.17
C VAL A 404 -27.24 5.20 -1.06
N VAL A 405 -26.92 6.32 -1.70
CA VAL A 405 -25.96 6.37 -2.82
C VAL A 405 -24.57 5.92 -2.37
N ALA A 406 -24.06 6.45 -1.25
CA ALA A 406 -22.74 6.09 -0.74
C ALA A 406 -22.64 4.59 -0.45
N ALA A 407 -23.68 4.03 0.16
CA ALA A 407 -23.75 2.60 0.45
C ALA A 407 -23.92 1.75 -0.82
N TYR A 408 -24.55 2.26 -1.88
CA TYR A 408 -24.61 1.57 -3.17
C TYR A 408 -23.23 1.46 -3.82
N TYR A 409 -22.48 2.55 -3.91
CA TYR A 409 -21.11 2.52 -4.44
C TYR A 409 -20.17 1.67 -3.58
N ASP A 410 -20.31 1.70 -2.26
CA ASP A 410 -19.58 0.81 -1.34
C ASP A 410 -19.92 -0.66 -1.61
N ASP A 411 -21.20 -1.00 -1.79
CA ASP A 411 -21.59 -2.37 -2.10
C ASP A 411 -21.08 -2.83 -3.48
N ILE A 412 -21.00 -1.94 -4.49
CA ILE A 412 -20.38 -2.25 -5.79
C ILE A 412 -18.86 -2.47 -5.65
N ASP A 413 -18.12 -1.56 -5.00
CA ASP A 413 -16.65 -1.67 -4.84
C ASP A 413 -16.20 -2.93 -4.08
N PHE A 414 -16.99 -3.32 -3.06
CA PHE A 414 -16.74 -4.52 -2.26
C PHE A 414 -17.41 -5.79 -2.84
N LYS A 415 -17.94 -5.74 -4.06
CA LYS A 415 -18.59 -6.88 -4.75
C LYS A 415 -19.77 -7.49 -3.97
N ARG A 416 -20.47 -6.68 -3.17
CA ARG A 416 -21.70 -7.04 -2.42
C ARG A 416 -22.94 -6.84 -3.31
N PHE A 417 -22.97 -7.51 -4.46
CA PHE A 417 -23.95 -7.26 -5.52
C PHE A 417 -25.42 -7.44 -5.09
N THR A 418 -25.71 -8.40 -4.21
CA THR A 418 -27.07 -8.58 -3.67
C THR A 418 -27.54 -7.36 -2.88
N ALA A 419 -26.66 -6.77 -2.04
CA ALA A 419 -26.99 -5.59 -1.26
C ALA A 419 -27.15 -4.35 -2.16
N ALA A 420 -26.28 -4.19 -3.17
CA ALA A 420 -26.41 -3.14 -4.17
C ALA A 420 -27.76 -3.23 -4.92
N TYR A 421 -28.14 -4.44 -5.36
CA TYR A 421 -29.40 -4.71 -6.04
C TYR A 421 -30.64 -4.41 -5.17
N GLU A 422 -30.57 -4.72 -3.87
CA GLU A 422 -31.65 -4.41 -2.91
C GLU A 422 -31.88 -2.91 -2.68
N ARG A 423 -30.89 -2.07 -2.96
CA ARG A 423 -31.01 -0.60 -2.90
C ARG A 423 -31.68 0.00 -4.12
N MET A 424 -31.79 -0.77 -5.21
CA MET A 424 -32.46 -0.31 -6.43
C MET A 424 -33.99 -0.34 -6.28
N ASN A 425 -34.68 0.49 -7.04
CA ASN A 425 -36.13 0.60 -7.01
C ASN A 425 -36.77 -0.73 -7.50
N PRO A 426 -37.56 -1.42 -6.66
CA PRO A 426 -38.10 -2.73 -7.00
C PRO A 426 -39.11 -2.72 -8.15
N GLN A 427 -39.66 -1.54 -8.50
CA GLN A 427 -40.61 -1.39 -9.60
C GLN A 427 -39.93 -1.24 -10.97
N THR A 428 -38.69 -0.75 -11.00
CA THR A 428 -37.98 -0.42 -12.25
C THR A 428 -36.70 -1.23 -12.46
N ARG A 429 -36.12 -1.83 -11.40
CA ARG A 429 -34.90 -2.64 -11.52
C ARG A 429 -35.11 -3.90 -12.37
N PRO A 430 -34.12 -4.31 -13.18
CA PRO A 430 -34.17 -5.57 -13.93
C PRO A 430 -34.14 -6.78 -13.00
N HIS A 431 -34.30 -7.99 -13.54
CA HIS A 431 -34.06 -9.20 -12.75
C HIS A 431 -32.59 -9.27 -12.29
N PHE A 432 -32.32 -9.95 -11.16
CA PHE A 432 -30.97 -10.01 -10.60
C PHE A 432 -29.92 -10.57 -11.58
N GLU A 433 -30.29 -11.58 -12.37
CA GLU A 433 -29.40 -12.15 -13.40
C GLU A 433 -29.05 -11.14 -14.49
N GLU A 434 -30.02 -10.35 -14.93
CA GLU A 434 -29.83 -9.29 -15.92
C GLU A 434 -29.02 -8.11 -15.33
N PHE A 435 -29.23 -7.76 -14.06
CA PHE A 435 -28.38 -6.80 -13.34
C PHE A 435 -26.92 -7.26 -13.32
N MET A 436 -26.67 -8.53 -13.01
CA MET A 436 -25.32 -9.11 -13.02
C MET A 436 -24.72 -9.12 -14.43
N LEU A 437 -25.51 -9.45 -15.45
CA LEU A 437 -25.08 -9.41 -16.84
C LEU A 437 -24.67 -7.99 -17.25
N ASN A 438 -25.52 -6.99 -16.95
CA ASN A 438 -25.24 -5.60 -17.27
C ASN A 438 -23.96 -5.09 -16.59
N LEU A 439 -23.72 -5.52 -15.35
CA LEU A 439 -22.50 -5.20 -14.63
C LEU A 439 -21.27 -5.89 -15.26
N SER A 440 -21.39 -7.14 -15.69
CA SER A 440 -20.29 -7.87 -16.34
C SER A 440 -19.95 -7.35 -17.74
N VAL A 441 -20.92 -6.73 -18.42
CA VAL A 441 -20.74 -6.15 -19.76
C VAL A 441 -19.95 -4.85 -19.72
N GLN A 442 -20.02 -4.12 -18.60
CA GLN A 442 -19.28 -2.87 -18.39
C GLN A 442 -17.87 -3.20 -17.88
N GLY A 443 -17.02 -3.75 -18.76
CA GLY A 443 -15.61 -4.01 -18.48
C GLY A 443 -14.74 -2.75 -18.54
N GLY A 444 -13.47 -2.88 -18.16
CA GLY A 444 -12.45 -1.85 -18.36
C GLY A 444 -11.69 -1.43 -17.12
N LEU A 445 -10.86 -0.40 -17.29
CA LEU A 445 -9.97 0.11 -16.26
C LEU A 445 -10.72 0.49 -14.97
N LEU A 446 -11.86 1.16 -15.08
CA LEU A 446 -12.61 1.62 -13.91
C LEU A 446 -13.47 0.56 -13.25
N SER A 447 -14.03 -0.39 -14.01
CA SER A 447 -14.90 -1.41 -13.44
C SER A 447 -14.13 -2.60 -12.88
N SER A 448 -13.03 -3.00 -13.51
CA SER A 448 -12.26 -4.20 -13.14
C SER A 448 -10.99 -3.90 -12.34
N TYR A 449 -10.31 -2.77 -12.62
CA TYR A 449 -8.95 -2.50 -12.15
C TYR A 449 -8.82 -1.24 -11.28
N SER A 450 -9.93 -0.81 -10.67
CA SER A 450 -9.94 0.38 -9.82
C SER A 450 -10.48 0.10 -8.43
N LYS A 451 -10.22 1.06 -7.55
CA LYS A 451 -10.83 1.14 -6.22
C LYS A 451 -11.46 2.51 -6.02
N LEU A 452 -12.61 2.52 -5.35
CA LEU A 452 -13.25 3.77 -4.98
C LEU A 452 -12.46 4.46 -3.86
N ASP A 453 -11.94 5.64 -4.15
CA ASP A 453 -11.17 6.44 -3.19
C ASP A 453 -12.06 7.44 -2.44
N GLY A 454 -13.00 8.07 -3.14
CA GLY A 454 -13.91 9.02 -2.52
C GLY A 454 -15.12 9.37 -3.37
N LEU A 455 -16.17 9.85 -2.70
CA LEU A 455 -17.40 10.33 -3.33
C LEU A 455 -17.64 11.78 -2.88
N THR A 456 -17.82 12.67 -3.85
CA THR A 456 -18.39 14.00 -3.62
C THR A 456 -19.79 14.03 -4.19
N MET A 457 -20.77 14.39 -3.38
CA MET A 457 -22.18 14.35 -3.76
C MET A 457 -22.78 15.74 -3.65
N THR A 458 -23.38 16.21 -4.74
CA THR A 458 -24.16 17.45 -4.77
C THR A 458 -25.59 17.12 -5.13
N THR A 459 -26.53 17.59 -4.33
CA THR A 459 -27.96 17.44 -4.63
C THR A 459 -28.32 18.42 -5.75
N VAL A 460 -28.76 17.89 -6.89
CA VAL A 460 -29.20 18.66 -8.06
C VAL A 460 -30.68 19.01 -7.91
N LEU A 461 -31.47 18.05 -7.47
CA LEU A 461 -32.91 18.19 -7.24
C LEU A 461 -33.29 17.52 -5.93
N ASP A 462 -34.08 18.22 -5.11
CA ASP A 462 -34.58 17.74 -3.81
C ASP A 462 -36.11 17.89 -3.75
N GLU A 463 -36.84 16.85 -4.15
CA GLU A 463 -38.30 16.81 -4.03
C GLU A 463 -38.75 15.78 -2.99
N ALA A 464 -39.99 15.88 -2.51
CA ALA A 464 -40.49 15.04 -1.44
C ALA A 464 -40.48 13.52 -1.74
N ARG A 465 -40.46 13.13 -3.02
CA ARG A 465 -40.46 11.73 -3.45
C ARG A 465 -39.48 11.39 -4.57
N HIS A 466 -38.72 12.36 -5.06
CA HIS A 466 -37.82 12.20 -6.18
C HIS A 466 -36.61 13.10 -6.00
N ASN A 467 -35.41 12.53 -6.03
CA ASN A 467 -34.17 13.26 -5.82
C ASN A 467 -33.17 12.94 -6.91
N GLU A 468 -32.43 13.96 -7.35
CA GLU A 468 -31.31 13.80 -8.26
C GLU A 468 -30.03 14.21 -7.55
N ILE A 469 -29.06 13.32 -7.53
CA ILE A 469 -27.76 13.53 -6.89
C ILE A 469 -26.69 13.40 -7.96
N ALA A 470 -25.96 14.48 -8.22
CA ALA A 470 -24.74 14.42 -8.99
C ALA A 470 -23.64 13.84 -8.09
N VAL A 471 -23.10 12.70 -8.52
CA VAL A 471 -22.06 11.96 -7.82
C VAL A 471 -20.78 12.07 -8.62
N THR A 472 -19.81 12.78 -8.05
CA THR A 472 -18.43 12.79 -8.54
C THR A 472 -17.66 11.72 -7.78
N ALA A 473 -17.48 10.57 -8.42
CA ALA A 473 -16.73 9.44 -7.89
C ALA A 473 -15.27 9.52 -8.33
N ARG A 474 -14.36 9.47 -7.35
CA ARG A 474 -12.91 9.42 -7.58
C ARG A 474 -12.44 7.98 -7.40
N TYR A 475 -11.89 7.42 -8.46
CA TYR A 475 -11.33 6.07 -8.50
C TYR A 475 -9.81 6.14 -8.54
N ILE A 476 -9.17 5.28 -7.75
CA ILE A 476 -7.74 5.01 -7.84
C ILE A 476 -7.51 3.75 -8.67
N THR A 477 -6.61 3.82 -9.63
CA THR A 477 -6.10 2.66 -10.38
C THR A 477 -4.61 2.54 -10.12
N ALA A 478 -3.98 1.42 -10.53
CA ALA A 478 -2.53 1.26 -10.43
C ALA A 478 -1.75 2.22 -11.36
N LEU A 479 -2.42 2.88 -12.30
CA LEU A 479 -1.84 3.80 -13.27
C LEU A 479 -2.06 5.27 -12.87
N ALA A 480 -3.31 5.65 -12.60
CA ALA A 480 -3.70 7.03 -12.31
C ALA A 480 -5.02 7.14 -11.51
N TYR A 481 -5.37 8.36 -11.13
CA TYR A 481 -6.72 8.68 -10.63
C TYR A 481 -7.66 9.01 -11.78
N TYR A 482 -8.91 8.58 -11.63
CA TYR A 482 -9.99 8.92 -12.54
C TYR A 482 -11.13 9.54 -11.76
N THR A 483 -11.75 10.54 -12.37
CA THR A 483 -12.93 11.18 -11.81
C THR A 483 -14.07 10.97 -12.80
N ASN A 484 -15.14 10.34 -12.33
CA ASN A 484 -16.36 10.15 -13.11
C ASN A 484 -17.50 10.89 -12.42
N THR A 485 -18.20 11.75 -13.16
CA THR A 485 -19.39 12.45 -12.66
C THR A 485 -20.62 11.87 -13.32
N THR A 486 -21.51 11.31 -12.51
CA THR A 486 -22.77 10.70 -12.95
C THR A 486 -23.92 11.25 -12.13
N THR A 487 -25.07 11.48 -12.75
CA THR A 487 -26.29 11.87 -12.05
C THR A 487 -27.09 10.63 -11.72
N ILE A 488 -27.38 10.41 -10.44
CA ILE A 488 -28.18 9.30 -9.94
C ILE A 488 -29.55 9.82 -9.52
N THR A 489 -30.58 9.17 -10.02
CA THR A 489 -31.98 9.41 -9.65
C THR A 489 -32.40 8.47 -8.51
N LEU A 490 -33.08 9.02 -7.51
CA LEU A 490 -33.62 8.29 -6.37
C LEU A 490 -35.13 8.55 -6.23
N ASP A 491 -35.87 7.47 -6.00
CA ASP A 491 -37.31 7.53 -5.76
C ASP A 491 -37.63 7.11 -4.32
N TRP A 492 -38.61 7.78 -3.72
CA TRP A 492 -39.13 7.41 -2.40
C TRP A 492 -40.19 6.32 -2.53
N VAL A 493 -39.83 5.08 -2.18
CA VAL A 493 -40.69 3.91 -2.30
C VAL A 493 -40.76 3.16 -0.97
N ALA A 494 -41.98 2.89 -0.48
CA ALA A 494 -42.24 2.13 0.75
C ALA A 494 -41.50 2.65 2.00
N GLY A 495 -41.34 3.98 2.12
CA GLY A 495 -40.70 4.61 3.28
C GLY A 495 -39.17 4.61 3.26
N GLN A 496 -38.55 4.34 2.10
CA GLN A 496 -37.11 4.35 1.89
C GLN A 496 -36.77 4.99 0.54
N TRP A 497 -35.59 5.61 0.45
CA TRP A 497 -35.02 6.01 -0.84
C TRP A 497 -34.46 4.79 -1.57
N LYS A 498 -34.76 4.68 -2.87
CA LYS A 498 -34.28 3.63 -3.75
C LYS A 498 -33.72 4.22 -5.03
N ILE A 499 -32.65 3.63 -5.55
CA ILE A 499 -31.93 4.10 -6.75
C ILE A 499 -32.63 3.59 -8.01
N ALA A 500 -32.86 4.44 -9.00
CA ALA A 500 -33.34 3.98 -10.30
C ALA A 500 -32.19 3.34 -11.10
N PRO A 501 -32.44 2.28 -11.88
CA PRO A 501 -31.40 1.65 -12.70
C PRO A 501 -30.85 2.61 -13.75
N PRO A 502 -29.52 2.58 -14.00
CA PRO A 502 -28.95 3.33 -15.12
C PRO A 502 -29.43 2.75 -16.46
N PRO A 503 -29.46 3.56 -17.53
CA PRO A 503 -29.72 3.06 -18.88
C PRO A 503 -28.62 2.08 -19.31
N VAL A 504 -29.00 1.08 -20.10
CA VAL A 504 -28.08 0.04 -20.61
C VAL A 504 -27.90 0.23 -22.11
N ASP A 505 -26.67 0.03 -22.59
CA ASP A 505 -26.38 -0.03 -24.02
C ASP A 505 -26.88 -1.36 -24.61
N LEU A 506 -27.91 -1.28 -25.44
CA LEU A 506 -28.52 -2.42 -26.14
C LEU A 506 -28.04 -2.55 -27.59
N THR A 507 -26.95 -1.87 -27.97
CA THR A 507 -26.39 -2.00 -29.32
C THR A 507 -25.93 -3.43 -29.57
N VAL A 508 -26.32 -3.97 -30.72
CA VAL A 508 -25.96 -5.31 -31.20
C VAL A 508 -24.77 -5.17 -32.17
N PRO A 509 -23.75 -6.05 -32.12
CA PRO A 509 -22.68 -5.98 -33.11
C PRO A 509 -23.25 -6.19 -34.52
N PRO A 510 -22.72 -5.49 -35.55
CA PRO A 510 -23.21 -5.64 -36.91
C PRO A 510 -23.03 -7.07 -37.44
N ASP A 511 -21.88 -7.69 -37.19
CA ASP A 511 -21.58 -9.06 -37.61
C ASP A 511 -21.62 -10.05 -36.43
N GLN A 512 -22.28 -11.18 -36.63
CA GLN A 512 -22.32 -12.26 -35.63
C GLN A 512 -21.03 -13.10 -35.61
N PHE A 513 -20.31 -13.20 -36.73
CA PHE A 513 -19.10 -14.01 -36.85
C PHE A 513 -17.96 -13.20 -37.44
N LEU A 514 -16.95 -12.94 -36.62
CA LEU A 514 -15.72 -12.28 -37.02
C LEU A 514 -14.64 -13.29 -37.37
N ARG A 515 -13.77 -12.93 -38.32
CA ARG A 515 -12.55 -13.67 -38.63
C ARG A 515 -11.43 -12.66 -38.76
N SER A 516 -10.33 -12.88 -38.05
CA SER A 516 -9.12 -12.08 -38.19
C SER A 516 -7.99 -13.00 -38.65
N PRO A 517 -7.31 -12.72 -39.78
CA PRO A 517 -6.08 -13.40 -40.13
C PRO A 517 -4.95 -12.89 -39.21
N GLU A 518 -4.42 -13.77 -38.36
CA GLU A 518 -3.31 -13.44 -37.46
C GLU A 518 -1.99 -14.00 -37.99
N ILE A 519 -0.92 -13.20 -37.88
CA ILE A 519 0.45 -13.66 -38.04
C ILE A 519 0.94 -14.05 -36.65
N ASN A 520 1.47 -15.26 -36.51
CA ASN A 520 1.97 -15.77 -35.24
C ASN A 520 3.47 -16.03 -35.33
N TRP A 521 4.17 -15.78 -34.23
CA TRP A 521 5.61 -16.00 -34.12
C TRP A 521 5.89 -17.16 -33.18
N LEU A 522 6.88 -17.97 -33.54
CA LEU A 522 7.41 -19.03 -32.69
C LEU A 522 8.93 -18.91 -32.66
N ALA A 523 9.48 -18.45 -31.53
CA ALA A 523 10.91 -18.51 -31.28
C ALA A 523 11.24 -19.92 -30.80
N GLN A 524 11.63 -20.77 -31.74
CA GLN A 524 12.25 -22.04 -31.41
C GLN A 524 13.67 -21.75 -30.91
N GLY A 525 13.88 -21.91 -29.60
CA GLY A 525 15.21 -21.78 -29.02
C GLY A 525 16.21 -22.67 -29.77
N ARG A 526 17.44 -22.19 -29.95
CA ARG A 526 18.48 -22.91 -30.71
C ARG A 526 19.11 -24.06 -29.91
N ARG A 527 18.65 -24.30 -28.67
CA ARG A 527 19.22 -25.26 -27.73
C ARG A 527 19.10 -26.70 -28.24
N ARG A 528 20.26 -27.34 -28.40
CA ARG A 528 20.34 -28.80 -28.63
C ARG A 528 20.12 -29.57 -27.34
N VAL A 529 19.52 -30.76 -27.44
CA VAL A 529 19.39 -31.68 -26.29
C VAL A 529 20.77 -32.19 -25.92
N ALA A 530 21.41 -31.54 -24.95
CA ALA A 530 22.73 -31.88 -24.45
C ALA A 530 22.77 -31.70 -22.92
N SER A 531 23.66 -32.43 -22.25
CA SER A 531 23.93 -32.32 -20.81
C SER A 531 24.84 -31.14 -20.45
N GLU A 532 25.34 -30.41 -21.45
CA GLU A 532 26.26 -29.28 -21.29
C GLU A 532 25.51 -27.96 -21.07
N THR A 533 26.23 -26.95 -20.57
CA THR A 533 25.69 -25.59 -20.38
C THR A 533 25.36 -24.94 -21.72
N THR A 534 24.38 -24.03 -21.73
CA THR A 534 23.96 -23.24 -22.90
C THR A 534 25.17 -22.64 -23.63
N ASN A 535 25.34 -22.99 -24.90
CA ASN A 535 26.38 -22.42 -25.75
C ASN A 535 25.91 -21.04 -26.26
N PHE A 536 26.84 -20.16 -26.63
CA PHE A 536 26.53 -18.88 -27.26
C PHE A 536 25.64 -19.05 -28.51
N ALA A 537 25.84 -20.13 -29.27
CA ALA A 537 25.00 -20.46 -30.43
C ALA A 537 23.55 -20.87 -30.08
N ASP A 538 23.27 -21.21 -28.82
CA ASP A 538 21.93 -21.57 -28.34
C ASP A 538 21.10 -20.33 -27.95
N VAL A 539 21.74 -19.16 -27.83
CA VAL A 539 21.10 -17.88 -27.52
C VAL A 539 20.59 -17.25 -28.82
N LEU A 540 19.33 -16.80 -28.82
CA LEU A 540 18.79 -16.02 -29.93
C LEU A 540 19.54 -14.70 -30.06
N ASP A 541 19.80 -14.29 -31.29
CA ASP A 541 20.37 -12.97 -31.56
C ASP A 541 19.39 -11.90 -31.06
N ARG A 542 19.92 -10.80 -30.52
CA ARG A 542 19.09 -9.70 -30.01
C ARG A 542 18.61 -8.86 -31.20
N PRO A 543 17.32 -8.46 -31.25
CA PRO A 543 16.82 -7.64 -32.34
C PRO A 543 17.57 -6.31 -32.50
N ASP A 544 17.77 -5.90 -33.75
CA ASP A 544 18.35 -4.61 -34.09
C ASP A 544 17.33 -3.48 -33.91
N LEU A 545 17.72 -2.44 -33.16
CA LEU A 545 16.90 -1.26 -32.90
C LEU A 545 17.56 0.01 -33.46
N ALA A 546 16.74 0.98 -33.86
CA ALA A 546 17.20 2.33 -34.19
C ALA A 546 16.41 3.38 -33.40
N VAL A 547 17.13 4.29 -32.74
CA VAL A 547 16.53 5.47 -32.09
C VAL A 547 16.53 6.60 -33.12
N LEU A 548 15.33 6.99 -33.55
CA LEU A 548 15.13 7.95 -34.64
C LEU A 548 15.26 9.40 -34.17
N SER A 549 14.84 9.66 -32.94
CA SER A 549 14.99 10.97 -32.31
C SER A 549 15.04 10.82 -30.80
N ALA A 550 15.74 11.75 -30.15
CA ALA A 550 15.77 11.89 -28.70
C ALA A 550 16.03 13.36 -28.34
N ARG A 551 15.29 13.88 -27.37
CA ARG A 551 15.46 15.24 -26.82
C ARG A 551 15.27 15.22 -25.32
N LEU A 552 16.02 16.06 -24.62
CA LEU A 552 15.79 16.37 -23.22
C LEU A 552 14.88 17.60 -23.11
N VAL A 553 13.75 17.45 -22.43
CA VAL A 553 12.74 18.48 -22.24
C VAL A 553 12.48 18.66 -20.74
N VAL A 554 12.21 19.89 -20.33
CA VAL A 554 11.73 20.20 -18.98
C VAL A 554 10.37 20.89 -19.06
N ASP A 555 9.42 20.42 -18.27
CA ASP A 555 8.11 21.04 -18.10
C ASP A 555 8.22 22.27 -17.17
N THR A 556 7.31 23.23 -17.30
CA THR A 556 7.05 24.33 -16.34
C THR A 556 6.97 23.88 -14.88
N ARG A 557 6.58 22.63 -14.61
CA ARG A 557 6.58 22.01 -13.28
C ARG A 557 7.99 21.62 -12.76
N GLY A 558 9.03 21.78 -13.57
CA GLY A 558 10.41 21.41 -13.25
C GLY A 558 10.72 19.92 -13.40
N GLN A 559 9.84 19.15 -14.06
CA GLN A 559 10.06 17.74 -14.35
C GLN A 559 10.84 17.60 -15.64
N TYR A 560 11.94 16.84 -15.59
CA TYR A 560 12.78 16.55 -16.73
C TYR A 560 12.37 15.22 -17.35
N SER A 561 12.29 15.18 -18.68
CA SER A 561 11.93 13.99 -19.43
C SER A 561 12.77 13.87 -20.69
N ILE A 562 13.17 12.66 -21.06
CA ILE A 562 13.69 12.39 -22.40
C ILE A 562 12.55 11.87 -23.26
N VAL A 563 12.30 12.53 -24.38
CA VAL A 563 11.28 12.14 -25.37
C VAL A 563 11.94 11.76 -26.68
N GLY A 564 11.38 10.78 -27.36
CA GLY A 564 11.95 10.29 -28.61
C GLY A 564 11.14 9.19 -29.27
N GLU A 565 11.76 8.55 -30.26
CA GLU A 565 11.20 7.42 -30.99
C GLU A 565 12.22 6.32 -31.20
N VAL A 566 11.76 5.08 -31.13
CA VAL A 566 12.55 3.90 -31.42
C VAL A 566 11.81 3.01 -32.41
N GLN A 567 12.56 2.43 -33.34
CA GLN A 567 12.09 1.50 -34.34
C GLN A 567 12.73 0.13 -34.11
N ASN A 568 11.93 -0.92 -34.25
CA ASN A 568 12.45 -2.27 -34.45
C ASN A 568 12.90 -2.42 -35.91
N GLN A 569 14.20 -2.50 -36.18
CA GLN A 569 14.70 -2.66 -37.56
C GLN A 569 14.76 -4.13 -37.99
N ASP A 570 14.57 -5.06 -37.06
CA ASP A 570 14.63 -6.47 -37.33
C ASP A 570 13.33 -6.99 -37.99
N VAL A 571 13.42 -8.19 -38.56
CA VAL A 571 12.30 -8.98 -39.09
C VAL A 571 11.58 -9.75 -37.99
N ASP A 572 12.18 -9.84 -36.80
CA ASP A 572 11.63 -10.51 -35.63
C ASP A 572 11.01 -9.49 -34.65
N PRO A 573 9.90 -9.83 -33.98
CA PRO A 573 9.30 -9.02 -32.93
C PRO A 573 10.23 -8.89 -31.71
N ALA A 574 10.20 -7.73 -31.08
CA ALA A 574 11.13 -7.34 -30.04
C ALA A 574 10.42 -6.86 -28.76
N ASP A 575 10.82 -7.38 -27.60
CA ASP A 575 10.60 -6.76 -26.30
C ASP A 575 11.73 -5.77 -26.02
N ILE A 576 11.38 -4.49 -25.93
CA ILE A 576 12.33 -3.39 -25.86
C ILE A 576 12.36 -2.75 -24.47
N THR A 577 13.58 -2.42 -24.06
CA THR A 577 13.85 -1.58 -22.90
C THR A 577 14.65 -0.37 -23.37
N VAL A 578 14.07 0.82 -23.20
CA VAL A 578 14.73 2.10 -23.49
C VAL A 578 15.08 2.76 -22.17
N SER A 579 16.37 3.01 -21.97
CA SER A 579 16.91 3.65 -20.77
C SER A 579 17.48 5.02 -21.11
N GLY A 580 17.21 6.00 -20.27
CA GLY A 580 17.75 7.36 -20.35
C GLY A 580 18.67 7.63 -19.18
N ALA A 581 19.87 8.13 -19.44
CA ALA A 581 20.81 8.54 -18.42
C ALA A 581 21.28 9.98 -18.65
N VAL A 582 21.47 10.74 -17.58
CA VAL A 582 21.95 12.13 -17.67
C VAL A 582 23.26 12.26 -16.91
N TYR A 583 24.22 12.98 -17.49
CA TYR A 583 25.57 13.14 -16.98
C TYR A 583 25.91 14.60 -16.75
N ASP A 584 26.78 14.85 -15.78
CA ASP A 584 27.37 16.17 -15.57
C ASP A 584 28.47 16.49 -16.61
N ASN A 585 28.96 17.72 -16.60
CA ASN A 585 30.10 18.17 -17.43
C ASN A 585 31.40 17.36 -17.22
N ARG A 586 31.49 16.55 -16.17
CA ARG A 586 32.64 15.69 -15.84
C ARG A 586 32.38 14.22 -16.21
N LYS A 587 31.28 13.93 -16.92
CA LYS A 587 30.82 12.57 -17.28
C LYS A 587 30.47 11.69 -16.06
N ASN A 588 30.15 12.26 -14.91
CA ASN A 588 29.55 11.51 -13.81
C ASN A 588 28.05 11.36 -14.06
N ARG A 589 27.53 10.14 -13.94
CA ARG A 589 26.11 9.86 -14.10
C ARG A 589 25.32 10.43 -12.92
N LEU A 590 24.40 11.34 -13.21
CA LEU A 590 23.51 11.98 -12.24
C LEU A 590 22.33 11.07 -11.90
N THR A 591 21.65 10.56 -12.91
CA THR A 591 20.48 9.70 -12.77
C THR A 591 20.30 8.83 -14.01
N TRP A 592 19.52 7.74 -13.87
CA TRP A 592 19.11 6.90 -14.98
C TRP A 592 17.77 6.21 -14.68
N TYR A 593 16.91 6.14 -15.68
CA TYR A 593 15.58 5.53 -15.62
C TYR A 593 15.24 4.84 -16.94
N ASN A 594 14.33 3.88 -16.90
CA ASN A 594 13.75 3.31 -18.11
C ASN A 594 12.47 4.08 -18.50
N ALA A 595 12.06 3.94 -19.75
CA ALA A 595 10.72 4.30 -20.17
C ALA A 595 9.72 3.39 -19.43
N GLY A 596 8.79 4.01 -18.71
CA GLY A 596 7.75 3.33 -17.96
C GLY A 596 6.60 2.93 -18.87
N ASP A 597 5.43 3.54 -18.69
CA ASP A 597 4.23 3.23 -19.46
C ASP A 597 4.10 3.98 -20.79
N VAL A 598 4.79 5.11 -20.96
CA VAL A 598 4.73 5.93 -22.18
C VAL A 598 5.66 5.39 -23.27
N ILE A 599 5.46 4.12 -23.63
CA ILE A 599 6.14 3.39 -24.70
C ILE A 599 5.36 2.10 -24.98
N ILE A 600 5.41 1.61 -26.22
CA ILE A 600 5.00 0.24 -26.53
C ILE A 600 6.23 -0.67 -26.37
N HIS A 601 6.28 -1.46 -25.30
CA HIS A 601 7.43 -2.33 -25.02
C HIS A 601 7.57 -3.49 -26.01
N LYS A 602 6.48 -3.96 -26.61
CA LYS A 602 6.49 -5.16 -27.47
C LYS A 602 6.26 -4.70 -28.90
N LEU A 603 7.30 -4.64 -29.71
CA LEU A 603 7.24 -4.12 -31.08
C LEU A 603 7.16 -5.23 -32.11
N LEU A 604 6.30 -5.04 -33.10
CA LEU A 604 6.30 -5.78 -34.35
C LEU A 604 7.53 -5.43 -35.19
N PRO A 605 7.89 -6.28 -36.18
CA PRO A 605 8.94 -5.95 -37.15
C PRO A 605 8.67 -4.61 -37.84
N LEU A 606 9.70 -3.76 -37.97
CA LEU A 606 9.64 -2.43 -38.58
C LEU A 606 8.72 -1.40 -37.87
N GLU A 607 8.09 -1.77 -36.74
CA GLU A 607 7.21 -0.88 -35.99
C GLU A 607 8.00 0.21 -35.25
N ILE A 608 7.41 1.41 -35.20
CA ILE A 608 7.97 2.59 -34.53
C ILE A 608 7.07 2.94 -33.35
N THR A 609 7.65 3.04 -32.15
CA THR A 609 6.96 3.56 -30.96
C THR A 609 7.60 4.87 -30.50
N PRO A 610 6.81 5.81 -29.98
CA PRO A 610 7.38 6.90 -29.18
C PRO A 610 7.84 6.34 -27.82
N PHE A 611 8.71 7.09 -27.14
CA PHE A 611 9.03 6.88 -25.74
C PHE A 611 9.12 8.20 -24.98
N ARG A 612 8.67 8.20 -23.71
CA ARG A 612 8.92 9.26 -22.73
C ARG A 612 9.53 8.63 -21.47
N ILE A 613 10.68 9.15 -21.06
CA ILE A 613 11.41 8.71 -19.86
C ILE A 613 11.34 9.85 -18.87
N ASP A 614 10.48 9.71 -17.87
CA ASP A 614 10.27 10.70 -16.84
C ASP A 614 11.27 10.50 -15.69
N PHE A 615 12.06 11.53 -15.39
CA PHE A 615 13.02 11.47 -14.29
C PHE A 615 12.36 11.84 -12.96
N GLU A 616 12.07 10.82 -12.18
CA GLU A 616 11.50 10.99 -10.85
C GLU A 616 12.59 11.05 -9.76
N GLY A 617 12.35 11.91 -8.78
CA GLY A 617 13.00 11.81 -7.48
C GLY A 617 12.44 10.64 -6.69
N VAL A 618 13.23 10.08 -5.79
CA VAL A 618 12.69 9.16 -4.79
C VAL A 618 11.72 9.94 -3.91
N ALA A 619 10.47 9.50 -3.79
CA ALA A 619 9.49 10.16 -2.95
C ALA A 619 10.01 10.27 -1.51
N GLY A 620 10.05 11.48 -0.95
CA GLY A 620 10.66 11.71 0.37
C GLY A 620 12.18 11.58 0.45
N ALA A 621 12.93 11.35 -0.65
CA ALA A 621 14.37 11.42 -0.62
C ALA A 621 14.86 12.87 -0.56
N THR A 622 15.06 13.29 0.68
CA THR A 622 15.92 14.38 1.08
C THR A 622 17.41 14.02 0.90
N LEU A 623 17.85 13.52 -0.27
CA LEU A 623 19.29 13.27 -0.45
C LEU A 623 20.07 14.60 -0.48
N THR A 624 19.44 15.66 -0.99
CA THR A 624 20.04 17.00 -1.03
C THR A 624 20.14 17.65 0.35
N ALA A 625 19.22 17.37 1.29
CA ALA A 625 19.19 18.04 2.59
C ALA A 625 20.37 17.68 3.51
N HIS A 626 20.94 16.47 3.39
CA HIS A 626 22.17 16.10 4.12
C HIS A 626 23.42 16.80 3.57
N ILE A 627 23.35 17.34 2.35
CA ILE A 627 24.48 18.00 1.67
C ILE A 627 24.34 19.53 1.74
N THR A 628 23.12 20.08 1.70
CA THR A 628 22.89 21.53 1.54
C THR A 628 22.25 22.23 2.74
N GLY A 629 21.82 21.52 3.79
CA GLY A 629 21.30 22.12 5.02
C GLY A 629 19.99 22.93 4.89
N ALA A 630 19.27 22.80 3.77
CA ALA A 630 18.01 23.52 3.55
C ALA A 630 16.84 22.93 4.37
N ALA A 631 15.96 23.81 4.83
CA ALA A 631 14.77 23.46 5.61
C ALA A 631 13.82 22.53 4.83
N GLN A 632 13.31 21.51 5.51
CA GLN A 632 12.43 20.49 4.93
C GLN A 632 11.08 21.09 4.50
N PRO A 633 10.63 20.90 3.25
CA PRO A 633 9.21 21.06 2.95
C PRO A 633 8.44 19.93 3.64
N SER A 634 7.35 20.27 4.31
CA SER A 634 6.46 19.30 4.95
C SER A 634 5.95 18.30 3.90
N LEU A 635 6.14 17.01 4.18
CA LEU A 635 5.53 15.87 3.49
C LEU A 635 4.01 15.85 3.74
N GLU A 636 3.30 16.93 3.38
CA GLU A 636 1.84 16.93 3.34
C GLU A 636 1.39 16.25 2.04
N PHE A 637 0.60 15.19 2.21
CA PHE A 637 0.02 14.43 1.11
C PHE A 637 -0.87 15.33 0.26
N SER A 638 -0.50 15.52 -1.01
CA SER A 638 -1.31 16.19 -2.02
C SER A 638 -1.63 15.20 -3.15
N PRO A 639 -2.91 14.88 -3.40
CA PRO A 639 -3.30 14.04 -4.53
C PRO A 639 -2.80 14.64 -5.86
N GLY A 640 -2.08 13.86 -6.65
CA GLY A 640 -1.51 14.26 -7.95
C GLY A 640 -0.10 14.86 -7.89
N ALA A 641 0.54 14.92 -6.72
CA ALA A 641 1.89 15.45 -6.59
C ALA A 641 2.92 14.50 -7.24
N THR A 642 3.69 15.03 -8.21
CA THR A 642 4.90 14.39 -8.72
C THR A 642 6.11 14.87 -7.92
N TRP A 643 7.12 14.02 -7.76
CA TRP A 643 8.39 14.39 -7.14
C TRP A 643 9.44 14.52 -8.23
N PRO A 644 9.60 15.70 -8.85
CA PRO A 644 10.58 15.87 -9.92
C PRO A 644 11.99 15.66 -9.37
N PHE A 645 12.84 14.95 -10.13
CA PHE A 645 14.25 14.92 -9.81
C PHE A 645 14.86 16.31 -10.07
N VAL A 646 15.29 16.98 -9.00
CA VAL A 646 15.94 18.29 -9.14
C VAL A 646 17.40 18.05 -9.52
N PHE A 647 17.72 18.29 -10.79
CA PHE A 647 19.10 18.34 -11.24
C PHE A 647 19.85 19.51 -10.56
N PRO A 648 21.17 19.40 -10.34
CA PRO A 648 22.01 20.57 -10.11
C PRO A 648 21.84 21.56 -11.27
N ASP A 649 22.09 22.86 -11.04
CA ASP A 649 21.86 23.95 -12.02
C ASP A 649 22.03 23.51 -13.48
N ALA A 650 21.09 23.86 -14.37
CA ALA A 650 21.04 23.36 -15.75
C ALA A 650 22.35 23.56 -16.55
N SER A 651 23.18 24.54 -16.17
CA SER A 651 24.52 24.79 -16.74
C SER A 651 25.56 23.70 -16.41
N THR A 652 25.24 22.78 -15.50
CA THR A 652 26.10 21.67 -15.10
C THR A 652 25.82 20.36 -15.86
N LEU A 653 24.73 20.33 -16.63
CA LEU A 653 24.36 19.19 -17.48
C LEU A 653 25.30 19.10 -18.68
N GLY A 654 26.00 17.97 -18.79
CA GLY A 654 26.99 17.74 -19.84
C GLY A 654 26.40 17.04 -21.04
N THR A 655 25.98 15.79 -20.87
CA THR A 655 25.42 14.94 -21.94
C THR A 655 24.25 14.13 -21.41
N PHE A 656 23.41 13.63 -22.32
CA PHE A 656 22.45 12.59 -21.99
C PHE A 656 22.58 11.42 -22.95
N ASP A 657 22.37 10.22 -22.42
CA ASP A 657 22.47 8.98 -23.16
C ASP A 657 21.09 8.36 -23.29
N VAL A 658 20.80 7.80 -24.46
CA VAL A 658 19.66 6.91 -24.67
C VAL A 658 20.17 5.55 -25.08
N VAL A 659 19.86 4.53 -24.29
CA VAL A 659 20.25 3.14 -24.52
C VAL A 659 19.00 2.33 -24.84
N ALA A 660 18.92 1.77 -26.04
CA ALA A 660 17.82 0.89 -26.44
C ALA A 660 18.32 -0.56 -26.57
N LYS A 661 17.66 -1.48 -25.85
CA LYS A 661 17.95 -2.92 -25.89
C LYS A 661 16.69 -3.70 -26.26
N ALA A 662 16.88 -4.82 -26.94
CA ALA A 662 15.80 -5.73 -27.31
C ALA A 662 16.11 -7.18 -26.93
N VAL A 663 15.04 -7.95 -26.71
CA VAL A 663 15.02 -9.42 -26.73
C VAL A 663 13.90 -9.88 -27.65
N VAL A 664 14.06 -11.01 -28.34
CA VAL A 664 12.99 -11.59 -29.18
C VAL A 664 11.78 -11.97 -28.33
N THR A 665 10.58 -11.57 -28.74
CA THR A 665 9.35 -11.87 -27.98
C THR A 665 8.23 -12.42 -28.86
N GLN A 666 7.30 -13.14 -28.27
CA GLN A 666 6.11 -13.70 -28.96
C GLN A 666 4.80 -13.27 -28.29
N ARG A 667 4.89 -12.46 -27.23
CA ARG A 667 3.78 -12.14 -26.34
C ARG A 667 3.31 -10.72 -26.62
N ASP A 668 2.01 -10.49 -26.44
CA ASP A 668 1.41 -9.16 -26.41
C ASP A 668 1.60 -8.35 -27.71
N LEU A 669 1.60 -9.03 -28.86
CA LEU A 669 1.81 -8.45 -30.19
C LEU A 669 0.51 -8.00 -30.88
N TYR A 670 -0.57 -7.78 -30.11
CA TYR A 670 -1.90 -7.45 -30.65
C TYR A 670 -1.95 -6.00 -31.18
N ARG A 671 -2.52 -5.78 -32.38
CA ARG A 671 -2.61 -4.46 -33.06
C ARG A 671 -3.92 -4.24 -33.82
N ALA A 672 -5.04 -4.55 -33.18
CA ALA A 672 -6.34 -4.56 -33.83
C ALA A 672 -7.25 -3.36 -33.50
N LEU A 673 -6.85 -2.51 -32.56
CA LEU A 673 -7.52 -1.23 -32.33
C LEU A 673 -7.17 -0.22 -33.45
N GLY A 674 -8.20 0.27 -34.13
CA GLY A 674 -8.08 1.33 -35.13
C GLY A 674 -8.48 2.69 -34.56
N VAL A 675 -7.86 3.76 -35.05
CA VAL A 675 -8.27 5.14 -34.79
C VAL A 675 -9.02 5.66 -36.00
N GLN A 676 -10.21 6.24 -35.81
CA GLN A 676 -11.02 6.82 -36.88
C GLN A 676 -11.61 8.17 -36.49
N LYS A 677 -12.10 8.92 -37.49
CA LYS A 677 -12.74 10.24 -37.35
C LYS A 677 -11.96 11.23 -36.47
N LEU A 678 -10.63 11.23 -36.61
CA LEU A 678 -9.78 12.12 -35.83
C LEU A 678 -9.96 13.58 -36.29
N THR A 679 -10.26 14.46 -35.34
CA THR A 679 -10.38 15.89 -35.54
C THR A 679 -9.62 16.64 -34.46
N ILE A 680 -8.87 17.66 -34.85
CA ILE A 680 -8.10 18.52 -33.95
C ILE A 680 -8.84 19.85 -33.86
N ALA A 681 -9.21 20.25 -32.65
CA ALA A 681 -9.91 21.48 -32.36
C ALA A 681 -9.17 22.29 -31.30
N GLU A 682 -9.45 23.60 -31.23
CA GLU A 682 -8.94 24.48 -30.19
C GLU A 682 -10.07 24.79 -29.21
N ASN A 683 -9.82 24.58 -27.92
CA ASN A 683 -10.77 24.93 -26.87
C ASN A 683 -10.84 26.46 -26.67
N SER A 684 -11.85 26.93 -25.93
CA SER A 684 -12.01 28.34 -25.57
C SER A 684 -10.80 28.98 -24.88
N ASP A 685 -9.94 28.15 -24.28
CA ASP A 685 -8.74 28.55 -23.54
C ASP A 685 -7.46 28.53 -24.41
N GLY A 686 -7.58 28.26 -25.72
CA GLY A 686 -6.45 28.19 -26.66
C GLY A 686 -5.67 26.86 -26.63
N GLN A 687 -6.15 25.87 -25.89
CA GLN A 687 -5.53 24.55 -25.81
C GLN A 687 -6.00 23.66 -26.97
N LEU A 688 -5.05 22.97 -27.62
CA LEU A 688 -5.36 21.98 -28.64
C LEU A 688 -5.98 20.72 -28.02
N VAL A 689 -7.06 20.25 -28.60
CA VAL A 689 -7.79 19.05 -28.20
C VAL A 689 -7.96 18.13 -29.39
N VAL A 690 -7.63 16.85 -29.19
CA VAL A 690 -7.83 15.79 -30.17
C VAL A 690 -9.10 15.04 -29.81
N HIS A 691 -10.04 15.02 -30.74
CA HIS A 691 -11.22 14.15 -30.69
C HIS A 691 -11.06 13.03 -31.70
N GLY A 692 -11.49 11.82 -31.33
CA GLY A 692 -11.48 10.68 -32.22
C GLY A 692 -12.32 9.53 -31.68
N GLU A 693 -12.37 8.46 -32.46
CA GLU A 693 -13.06 7.23 -32.11
C GLU A 693 -12.06 6.07 -32.19
N LEU A 694 -12.00 5.23 -31.16
CA LEU A 694 -11.33 3.94 -31.22
C LEU A 694 -12.33 2.87 -31.64
N ILE A 695 -11.96 2.06 -32.62
CA ILE A 695 -12.75 0.90 -33.07
C ILE A 695 -11.97 -0.38 -32.80
N ASN A 696 -12.62 -1.36 -32.16
CA ASN A 696 -12.03 -2.66 -31.94
C ASN A 696 -12.36 -3.63 -33.09
N ASN A 697 -11.35 -3.94 -33.90
CA ASN A 697 -11.42 -4.92 -34.98
C ASN A 697 -10.87 -6.30 -34.57
N ASP A 698 -10.49 -6.47 -33.30
CA ASP A 698 -10.00 -7.74 -32.76
C ASP A 698 -11.16 -8.71 -32.49
N LEU A 699 -10.81 -9.98 -32.31
CA LEU A 699 -11.68 -11.01 -31.77
C LEU A 699 -11.81 -10.92 -30.24
N ARG A 700 -10.90 -10.18 -29.58
CA ARG A 700 -10.79 -10.05 -28.13
C ARG A 700 -11.25 -8.67 -27.67
N GLU A 701 -11.64 -8.56 -26.41
CA GLU A 701 -11.94 -7.26 -25.80
C GLU A 701 -10.64 -6.51 -25.48
N ALA A 702 -10.57 -5.23 -25.86
CA ALA A 702 -9.48 -4.36 -25.44
C ALA A 702 -9.82 -3.79 -24.07
N THR A 703 -9.33 -4.44 -23.03
CA THR A 703 -9.70 -4.18 -21.64
C THR A 703 -9.23 -2.82 -21.14
N VAL A 704 -7.98 -2.45 -21.40
CA VAL A 704 -7.48 -1.10 -21.08
C VAL A 704 -6.79 -0.52 -22.31
N PRO A 705 -7.48 0.31 -23.11
CA PRO A 705 -6.85 1.04 -24.21
C PRO A 705 -5.97 2.18 -23.69
N HIS A 706 -4.81 2.36 -24.32
CA HIS A 706 -3.83 3.39 -24.02
C HIS A 706 -3.40 4.10 -25.31
N LEU A 707 -3.70 5.39 -25.37
CA LEU A 707 -3.34 6.27 -26.47
C LEU A 707 -1.99 6.92 -26.19
N LEU A 708 -1.09 6.86 -27.17
CA LEU A 708 0.16 7.61 -27.20
C LEU A 708 0.08 8.64 -28.33
N ILE A 709 0.04 9.92 -27.97
CA ILE A 709 -0.02 11.03 -28.91
C ILE A 709 1.36 11.66 -29.03
N THR A 710 2.03 11.40 -30.15
CA THR A 710 3.36 11.95 -30.43
C THR A 710 3.23 13.26 -31.19
N LEU A 711 3.89 14.31 -30.69
CA LEU A 711 3.88 15.65 -31.27
C LEU A 711 5.24 15.94 -31.90
N TYR A 712 5.25 16.40 -33.14
CA TYR A 712 6.47 16.58 -33.95
C TYR A 712 6.68 18.03 -34.39
N ASP A 713 7.95 18.34 -34.68
CA ASP A 713 8.35 19.57 -35.36
C ASP A 713 8.23 19.48 -36.90
N GLU A 714 8.56 20.56 -37.61
CA GLU A 714 8.58 20.63 -39.09
C GLU A 714 9.50 19.58 -39.75
N ARG A 715 10.47 19.06 -39.01
CA ARG A 715 11.48 18.10 -39.49
C ARG A 715 11.13 16.66 -39.13
N GLY A 716 9.94 16.42 -38.57
CA GLY A 716 9.49 15.09 -38.17
C GLY A 716 10.16 14.55 -36.92
N LYS A 717 10.80 15.39 -36.09
CA LYS A 717 11.42 14.99 -34.82
C LYS A 717 10.44 15.20 -33.66
N VAL A 718 10.47 14.29 -32.69
CA VAL A 718 9.60 14.34 -31.51
C VAL A 718 9.92 15.56 -30.65
N LEU A 719 8.86 16.30 -30.29
CA LEU A 719 8.89 17.39 -29.31
C LEU A 719 8.29 16.98 -27.97
N TRP A 720 7.24 16.16 -27.99
CA TRP A 720 6.57 15.69 -26.79
C TRP A 720 5.73 14.43 -27.08
N VAL A 721 5.42 13.67 -26.02
CA VAL A 721 4.52 12.51 -26.08
C VAL A 721 3.52 12.65 -24.95
N ASP A 722 2.27 12.90 -25.32
CA ASP A 722 1.13 12.83 -24.41
C ASP A 722 0.57 11.41 -24.39
N ASP A 723 -0.03 11.02 -23.26
CA ASP A 723 -0.58 9.69 -23.07
C ASP A 723 -1.95 9.75 -22.39
N HIS A 724 -2.83 8.81 -22.72
CA HIS A 724 -4.20 8.78 -22.17
C HIS A 724 -4.77 7.37 -22.16
N TYR A 725 -5.22 6.89 -21.00
CA TYR A 725 -5.96 5.63 -20.91
C TYR A 725 -7.46 5.87 -20.99
N LEU A 726 -8.15 4.99 -21.71
CA LEU A 726 -9.61 4.99 -21.71
C LEU A 726 -10.15 4.25 -20.48
N PRO A 727 -11.19 4.80 -19.83
CA PRO A 727 -11.76 4.21 -18.62
C PRO A 727 -12.55 2.92 -18.86
N ALA A 728 -13.11 2.78 -20.06
CA ALA A 728 -13.96 1.67 -20.47
C ALA A 728 -13.23 0.73 -21.43
N ALA A 729 -13.57 -0.56 -21.36
CA ALA A 729 -13.11 -1.55 -22.32
C ALA A 729 -13.85 -1.41 -23.66
N ILE A 730 -13.18 -1.77 -24.75
CA ILE A 730 -13.77 -1.76 -26.09
C ILE A 730 -13.96 -3.20 -26.53
N ARG A 731 -15.21 -3.66 -26.55
CA ARG A 731 -15.56 -5.00 -27.06
C ARG A 731 -15.41 -5.09 -28.59
N PRO A 732 -15.28 -6.30 -29.17
CA PRO A 732 -15.24 -6.49 -30.61
C PRO A 732 -16.38 -5.79 -31.35
N GLN A 733 -16.07 -5.10 -32.46
CA GLN A 733 -17.00 -4.28 -33.24
C GLN A 733 -17.73 -3.19 -32.43
N ARG A 734 -17.11 -2.70 -31.36
CA ARG A 734 -17.56 -1.50 -30.66
C ARG A 734 -16.61 -0.35 -30.90
N ILE A 735 -17.18 0.82 -30.72
CA ILE A 735 -16.49 2.09 -30.86
C ILE A 735 -16.57 2.77 -29.50
N GLU A 736 -15.45 3.35 -29.08
CA GLU A 736 -15.41 4.23 -27.91
C GLU A 736 -14.80 5.58 -28.33
N PRO A 737 -15.52 6.70 -28.12
CA PRO A 737 -14.98 8.01 -28.39
C PRO A 737 -13.92 8.39 -27.35
N PHE A 738 -12.91 9.15 -27.77
CA PHE A 738 -11.92 9.72 -26.87
C PHE A 738 -11.74 11.21 -27.13
N THR A 739 -11.30 11.91 -26.09
CA THR A 739 -10.96 13.32 -26.16
C THR A 739 -9.74 13.56 -25.28
N VAL A 740 -8.66 14.04 -25.89
CA VAL A 740 -7.38 14.28 -25.21
C VAL A 740 -6.97 15.73 -25.40
N ALA A 741 -6.77 16.44 -24.30
CA ALA A 741 -6.19 17.77 -24.30
C ALA A 741 -4.66 17.66 -24.40
N LEU A 742 -4.07 18.31 -25.39
CA LEU A 742 -2.63 18.24 -25.65
C LEU A 742 -1.86 19.21 -24.76
N THR A 743 -0.64 18.82 -24.40
CA THR A 743 0.30 19.67 -23.66
C THR A 743 0.76 20.83 -24.53
N ALA A 744 0.52 22.06 -24.08
CA ALA A 744 0.88 23.27 -24.81
C ALA A 744 2.41 23.40 -24.93
N ARG A 745 2.92 23.80 -26.10
CA ARG A 745 4.38 23.84 -26.35
C ARG A 745 5.09 24.85 -25.45
N GLU A 746 4.39 25.89 -25.02
CA GLU A 746 4.88 26.93 -24.11
C GLU A 746 5.17 26.38 -22.71
N GLN A 747 4.56 25.25 -22.35
CA GLN A 747 4.82 24.56 -21.08
C GLN A 747 6.11 23.74 -21.11
N LEU A 748 6.70 23.55 -22.29
CA LEU A 748 7.88 22.73 -22.48
C LEU A 748 9.08 23.60 -22.83
N GLN A 749 10.22 23.33 -22.22
CA GLN A 749 11.49 23.93 -22.58
C GLN A 749 12.47 22.84 -22.99
N GLU A 750 13.00 22.94 -24.20
CA GLU A 750 14.04 22.03 -24.66
C GLU A 750 15.39 22.43 -24.05
N ILE A 751 16.13 21.44 -23.55
CA ILE A 751 17.49 21.62 -23.05
C ILE A 751 18.45 21.11 -24.11
N THR A 752 19.13 22.04 -24.77
CA THR A 752 20.09 21.72 -25.84
C THR A 752 21.43 21.28 -25.25
N ILE A 753 21.57 19.99 -25.03
CA ILE A 753 22.83 19.32 -24.67
C ILE A 753 23.11 18.15 -25.64
N PRO A 754 24.37 17.74 -25.85
CA PRO A 754 24.70 16.60 -26.71
C PRO A 754 24.02 15.31 -26.25
N ALA A 755 23.46 14.58 -27.23
CA ALA A 755 22.85 13.26 -27.05
C ALA A 755 23.82 12.16 -27.53
N GLU A 756 24.10 11.17 -26.69
CA GLU A 756 24.80 9.95 -27.08
C GLU A 756 23.79 8.79 -27.18
N ILE A 757 23.65 8.19 -28.37
CA ILE A 757 22.66 7.14 -28.63
C ILE A 757 23.39 5.80 -28.72
N TYR A 758 22.92 4.82 -27.94
CA TYR A 758 23.45 3.47 -27.90
C TYR A 758 22.34 2.48 -28.27
N THR A 759 22.57 1.71 -29.33
CA THR A 759 21.65 0.66 -29.77
C THR A 759 22.42 -0.64 -29.96
N ASN A 760 21.71 -1.77 -30.04
CA ASN A 760 22.33 -3.06 -30.35
C ASN A 760 22.82 -3.16 -31.81
N SER A 761 22.35 -2.28 -32.71
CA SER A 761 22.70 -2.31 -34.13
C SER A 761 24.15 -1.86 -34.36
N LEU A 762 24.88 -2.65 -35.16
CA LEU A 762 26.22 -2.32 -35.67
C LEU A 762 26.15 -1.63 -37.05
N GLN A 763 24.96 -1.45 -37.61
CA GLN A 763 24.74 -0.84 -38.92
C GLN A 763 24.46 0.66 -38.79
N ASP A 764 24.76 1.42 -39.84
CA ASP A 764 24.41 2.83 -39.90
C ASP A 764 22.88 2.99 -39.75
N GLN A 765 22.46 3.95 -38.92
CA GLN A 765 21.04 4.21 -38.70
C GLN A 765 20.38 4.59 -40.03
N VAL A 766 19.27 3.93 -40.36
CA VAL A 766 18.47 4.27 -41.54
C VAL A 766 17.83 5.64 -41.29
N GLU A 767 18.27 6.66 -42.01
CA GLU A 767 17.58 7.95 -42.05
C GLU A 767 16.23 7.74 -42.74
N LEU A 768 15.14 7.85 -41.96
CA LEU A 768 13.79 7.87 -42.50
C LEU A 768 13.50 9.21 -43.18
N ASP A 769 12.57 9.20 -44.14
CA ASP A 769 12.09 10.42 -44.76
C ASP A 769 11.56 11.40 -43.69
N PRO A 770 11.89 12.70 -43.77
CA PRO A 770 11.53 13.69 -42.75
C PRO A 770 10.01 13.90 -42.62
N ILE A 771 9.24 13.55 -43.65
CA ILE A 771 7.77 13.55 -43.62
C ILE A 771 7.30 12.13 -43.91
N ARG A 772 6.72 11.49 -42.90
CA ARG A 772 6.20 10.14 -43.01
C ARG A 772 4.70 10.14 -43.30
N SER A 773 4.21 9.06 -43.89
CA SER A 773 2.79 8.90 -44.25
C SER A 773 1.84 8.74 -43.06
N ASP A 774 2.36 8.38 -41.88
CA ASP A 774 1.63 8.25 -40.62
C ASP A 774 1.45 9.58 -39.87
N PHE A 775 1.96 10.69 -40.42
CA PHE A 775 1.83 12.03 -39.82
C PHE A 775 0.50 12.70 -40.16
N ILE A 776 -0.19 13.15 -39.11
CA ILE A 776 -1.41 13.94 -39.19
C ILE A 776 -1.03 15.42 -39.06
N PRO A 777 -1.28 16.28 -40.06
CA PRO A 777 -0.95 17.69 -39.98
C PRO A 777 -1.86 18.39 -38.96
N ILE A 778 -1.26 19.21 -38.10
CA ILE A 778 -2.01 20.03 -37.15
C ILE A 778 -2.49 21.31 -37.88
N PRO A 779 -3.80 21.62 -37.88
CA PRO A 779 -4.31 22.81 -38.55
C PRO A 779 -3.88 24.07 -37.78
N GLY A 780 -3.44 25.12 -38.50
CA GLY A 780 -3.06 26.42 -37.91
C GLY A 780 -1.54 26.62 -37.82
N ASN A 781 -1.12 27.79 -37.32
CA ASN A 781 0.29 28.12 -37.09
C ASN A 781 0.65 27.85 -35.63
N HIS A 782 0.59 26.57 -35.23
CA HIS A 782 0.98 26.12 -33.90
C HIS A 782 2.45 25.68 -33.90
N ALA A 783 3.05 25.63 -32.71
CA ALA A 783 4.44 25.21 -32.58
C ALA A 783 4.66 23.70 -32.81
N TYR A 784 3.58 22.91 -32.84
CA TYR A 784 3.58 21.53 -33.31
C TYR A 784 3.07 21.49 -34.76
N HIS A 785 3.76 20.77 -35.63
CA HIS A 785 3.41 20.68 -37.06
C HIS A 785 2.69 19.38 -37.41
N PHE A 786 3.12 18.27 -36.82
CA PHE A 786 2.53 16.97 -37.05
C PHE A 786 2.20 16.28 -35.74
N LEU A 787 1.25 15.36 -35.82
CA LEU A 787 0.78 14.50 -34.74
C LEU A 787 0.70 13.05 -35.24
N ARG A 788 1.04 12.09 -34.38
CA ARG A 788 0.77 10.67 -34.61
C ARG A 788 0.06 10.08 -33.40
N VAL A 789 -0.98 9.31 -33.62
CA VAL A 789 -1.65 8.54 -32.57
C VAL A 789 -1.25 7.07 -32.69
N SER A 790 -0.63 6.54 -31.65
CA SER A 790 -0.34 5.11 -31.52
C SER A 790 -1.24 4.55 -30.42
N VAL A 791 -1.70 3.31 -30.58
CA VAL A 791 -2.62 2.67 -29.62
C VAL A 791 -1.99 1.39 -29.10
N ASN A 792 -1.81 1.33 -27.79
CA ASN A 792 -1.50 0.11 -27.06
C ASN A 792 -2.73 -0.31 -26.26
N TYR A 793 -2.90 -1.59 -25.93
CA TYR A 793 -4.00 -2.01 -25.09
C TYR A 793 -3.70 -3.31 -24.37
N PHE A 794 -4.14 -3.37 -23.12
CA PHE A 794 -4.13 -4.58 -22.32
C PHE A 794 -5.37 -5.41 -22.65
N VAL A 795 -5.17 -6.73 -22.77
CA VAL A 795 -6.22 -7.73 -22.98
C VAL A 795 -6.24 -8.66 -21.76
N GLU A 796 -7.39 -8.79 -21.12
CA GLU A 796 -7.61 -9.78 -20.06
C GLU A 796 -7.79 -11.17 -20.68
N GLU A 797 -6.94 -12.12 -20.28
CA GLU A 797 -6.93 -13.52 -20.75
C GLU A 797 -7.52 -14.52 -19.75
#